data_AF-A0A3M7NLM5-F1
#
_entry.id   AF-A0A3M7NLM5-F1
#
_cell.length_a   1.000
_cell.length_b   1.000
_cell.length_c   1.000
_cell.angle_alpha   90.00
_cell.angle_beta   90.00
_cell.angle_gamma   90.00
#
_symmetry.space_group_name_H-M   'P 1'
#
loop_
_entity.id
_entity.type
_entity.pdbx_description
1 polymer ?
#
loop_
_entity_poly.entity_id
_entity_poly.type
_entity_poly.pdbx_seq_one_letter_code
_entity_poly.pdbx_strand_id
1 'polypeptide(L)'
;MIVRSRSKAATTAVAAASRSVSSSLAATSSGPTQTRSYATVQEGQPQQRRYGGLKDQDRIFQNLYGRYSPDLASAKKYGDWYRTKDILLKGYDWLINEIKASGLRGRGGAGFPSGLKYSFMNFKGWENDKKPRYLVVNADEGEPGTCKDREIMRKDPHKLVEGCLVVGRAMNATAAYIYIRGEFYHEAVVLQRAIQEAYKDGLIGKNACGSGYDFDVYLHRGMGAYVCGEETSLIESLEGKAGKPRLKPPFPAAVGLFGCPSTVTNVETVAVCPTIARRGASWFASFGRERNQGTKLFCISGHVNDPCTVEEEMSIPLRELIEKHCGGVRGGWDNLLAVIPGGSSTPILPKKICDDQLMDFDALKDSQSGLGTAAVIVMDKSTDVVAMIARLSSFYKHESCGQCTPCREGSTWTMQMMQRFEKGQARAREIDMLQELTKQVEGHTICALGEAFAWPIQGLIRHFRPELEKRVKDYSATHGGEALGGGWQRDSSKKGLLVYSAVPWQVRPPRPAYLPTTTFGPSPLVVDHGVYRAIAEAPRTLMEEFVLPIRSGRAWKAPAKSIVRISTPEGPQVGDLNIWSLYNPRERFWASRTKQLHQSHVSTYDRLWSCLPYMRPLCTIINDSLAWYQKDEYGGRCHDLLGTRCDPYINVLLSGPEASYDYHCHSNLTRAVMPWGLNESDVHDVINIFQVTGLDEKGRYFMNPSPARPGDYLEFFAEQDLLMALSTCPGGDLSKWGFGTDNEHEMIKCCRPLKVEVFKLDDEESVLGNGKWTPPERPQYKGVHGVAIPEGEKR
;
A
#
# COMPACT_ATOMS: atom_id res chain seq x y z
N MET A 1 12.26 23.31 -45.21
CA MET A 1 11.65 24.55 -45.73
C MET A 1 11.11 25.31 -44.53
N ILE A 2 11.53 26.49 -44.09
CA ILE A 2 12.49 27.50 -44.54
C ILE A 2 13.29 27.93 -43.30
N VAL A 3 14.55 28.29 -43.54
CA VAL A 3 15.60 28.69 -42.60
C VAL A 3 15.83 30.21 -42.69
N ARG A 4 16.40 30.81 -41.62
CA ARG A 4 17.05 32.15 -41.46
C ARG A 4 16.14 33.34 -41.09
N SER A 5 16.60 34.37 -40.37
CA SER A 5 17.73 34.57 -39.41
C SER A 5 17.64 36.00 -38.86
N ARG A 6 18.25 36.20 -37.68
CA ARG A 6 18.47 37.42 -36.88
C ARG A 6 18.85 38.71 -37.63
N SER A 7 18.49 39.85 -37.04
CA SER A 7 19.36 41.04 -36.95
C SER A 7 19.19 41.75 -35.60
N LYS A 8 20.31 42.28 -35.07
CA LYS A 8 20.46 43.07 -33.84
C LYS A 8 20.28 44.56 -34.17
N ALA A 9 19.77 45.35 -33.21
CA ALA A 9 20.07 46.77 -33.10
C ALA A 9 20.03 47.22 -31.63
N ALA A 10 20.87 48.20 -31.32
CA ALA A 10 21.35 48.56 -30.00
C ALA A 10 20.55 49.69 -29.32
N THR A 11 20.86 49.83 -28.03
CA THR A 11 20.50 50.85 -27.03
C THR A 11 20.55 52.31 -27.47
N THR A 12 19.56 53.08 -27.00
CA THR A 12 19.75 54.46 -26.49
C THR A 12 18.71 54.78 -25.42
N ALA A 13 19.19 55.27 -24.29
CA ALA A 13 18.42 55.72 -23.14
C ALA A 13 17.93 57.17 -23.33
N VAL A 14 16.74 57.48 -22.82
CA VAL A 14 16.32 58.87 -22.53
C VAL A 14 15.70 58.90 -21.15
N ALA A 15 16.33 59.68 -20.27
CA ALA A 15 15.86 60.05 -18.95
C ALA A 15 14.86 61.21 -19.05
N ALA A 16 13.87 61.26 -18.17
CA ALA A 16 13.13 62.50 -17.89
C ALA A 16 12.76 62.58 -16.40
N ALA A 17 13.20 63.70 -15.82
CA ALA A 17 13.29 64.04 -14.42
C ALA A 17 11.95 64.21 -13.69
N SER A 18 12.01 63.86 -12.40
CA SER A 18 11.19 64.36 -11.30
C SER A 18 11.29 65.88 -11.13
N ARG A 19 10.17 66.55 -10.84
CA ARG A 19 10.15 67.85 -10.15
C ARG A 19 9.18 67.82 -8.98
N SER A 20 9.76 68.00 -7.80
CA SER A 20 9.15 68.36 -6.53
C SER A 20 8.79 69.85 -6.49
N VAL A 21 7.69 70.21 -5.83
CA VAL A 21 7.59 71.48 -5.10
C VAL A 21 6.91 71.22 -3.75
N SER A 22 7.58 71.73 -2.72
CA SER A 22 7.31 71.68 -1.28
C SER A 22 6.20 72.61 -0.80
N SER A 23 5.59 72.28 0.34
CA SER A 23 5.46 73.26 1.43
C SER A 23 5.26 72.61 2.79
N SER A 24 6.07 73.07 3.74
CA SER A 24 6.05 72.82 5.18
C SER A 24 4.95 73.63 5.88
N LEU A 25 4.36 73.12 6.97
CA LEU A 25 4.40 73.75 8.31
C LEU A 25 3.48 73.04 9.33
N ALA A 26 4.10 72.72 10.48
CA ALA A 26 3.65 72.79 11.88
C ALA A 26 2.25 72.32 12.35
N ALA A 27 2.27 71.59 13.47
CA ALA A 27 1.14 71.07 14.24
C ALA A 27 0.60 72.07 15.28
N THR A 28 -0.72 72.07 15.52
CA THR A 28 -1.36 72.53 16.78
C THR A 28 -2.81 71.99 16.97
N SER A 29 -3.00 71.29 18.10
CA SER A 29 -4.12 71.27 19.07
C SER A 29 -5.63 71.27 18.68
N SER A 30 -6.30 70.19 19.10
CA SER A 30 -7.54 70.09 19.94
C SER A 30 -8.85 70.83 19.60
N GLY A 31 -9.95 70.08 19.49
CA GLY A 31 -11.33 70.53 19.76
C GLY A 31 -12.41 69.63 19.15
N PRO A 32 -13.48 69.21 19.87
CA PRO A 32 -14.32 68.07 19.49
C PRO A 32 -15.56 68.49 18.68
N THR A 33 -15.95 67.69 17.67
CA THR A 33 -17.20 67.94 16.92
C THR A 33 -18.05 66.69 16.74
N GLN A 34 -19.03 66.60 17.63
CA GLN A 34 -20.38 66.02 17.50
C GLN A 34 -20.58 64.81 16.57
N THR A 35 -20.75 63.65 17.20
CA THR A 35 -21.33 62.43 16.64
C THR A 35 -22.81 62.59 16.33
N ARG A 36 -23.22 62.35 15.08
CA ARG A 36 -24.61 62.01 14.72
C ARG A 36 -24.83 60.52 14.96
N SER A 37 -25.82 60.19 15.78
CA SER A 37 -26.24 58.82 16.09
C SER A 37 -26.96 58.18 14.91
N TYR A 38 -26.43 57.06 14.41
CA TYR A 38 -27.22 56.10 13.63
C TYR A 38 -28.08 55.26 14.59
N ALA A 39 -29.32 55.00 14.19
CA ALA A 39 -30.30 54.25 14.95
C ALA A 39 -29.77 52.86 15.35
N THR A 40 -29.76 52.59 16.65
CA THR A 40 -29.44 51.29 17.23
C THR A 40 -30.53 50.29 16.87
N VAL A 41 -30.20 49.31 16.03
CA VAL A 41 -30.82 47.99 16.11
C VAL A 41 -30.46 47.49 17.51
N GLN A 42 -31.47 47.19 18.33
CA GLN A 42 -31.24 46.44 19.56
C GLN A 42 -30.73 45.06 19.15
N GLU A 43 -29.40 44.89 19.11
CA GLU A 43 -28.79 43.57 19.19
C GLU A 43 -29.25 42.97 20.51
N GLY A 44 -30.24 42.08 20.43
CA GLY A 44 -30.50 41.16 21.53
C GLY A 44 -29.18 40.47 21.89
N GLN A 45 -28.88 40.39 23.19
CA GLN A 45 -27.70 39.70 23.69
C GLN A 45 -27.51 38.37 22.94
N PRO A 46 -26.33 38.06 22.38
CA PRO A 46 -26.11 36.78 21.75
C PRO A 46 -26.28 35.71 22.84
N GLN A 47 -27.37 34.96 22.77
CA GLN A 47 -27.50 33.74 23.55
C GLN A 47 -26.30 32.87 23.17
N GLN A 48 -25.35 32.67 24.09
CA GLN A 48 -24.29 31.68 23.95
C GLN A 48 -24.95 30.30 23.92
N ARG A 49 -25.43 29.91 22.74
CA ARG A 49 -25.98 28.58 22.51
C ARG A 49 -24.79 27.62 22.49
N ARG A 50 -24.70 26.73 23.47
CA ARG A 50 -23.76 25.61 23.43
C ARG A 50 -24.36 24.55 22.49
N TYR A 51 -23.59 24.17 21.48
CA TYR A 51 -23.97 23.15 20.49
C TYR A 51 -23.42 21.77 20.89
N GLY A 52 -24.13 20.71 20.52
CA GLY A 52 -23.84 19.33 20.91
C GLY A 52 -24.79 18.81 21.99
N GLY A 53 -24.77 17.49 22.24
CA GLY A 53 -25.66 16.88 23.22
C GLY A 53 -27.03 16.50 22.65
N LEU A 54 -27.04 16.05 21.39
CA LEU A 54 -28.21 15.53 20.70
C LEU A 54 -28.81 14.38 21.51
N LYS A 55 -30.08 14.54 21.88
CA LYS A 55 -30.84 13.52 22.60
C LYS A 55 -31.15 12.36 21.65
N ASP A 56 -31.23 11.14 22.18
CA ASP A 56 -31.49 9.95 21.36
C ASP A 56 -32.83 10.02 20.62
N GLN A 57 -33.85 10.64 21.21
CA GLN A 57 -35.14 10.89 20.55
C GLN A 57 -35.07 11.85 19.36
N ASP A 58 -34.00 12.66 19.27
CA ASP A 58 -33.78 13.63 18.21
C ASP A 58 -32.86 13.09 17.10
N ARG A 59 -32.30 11.89 17.29
CA ARG A 59 -31.55 11.18 16.25
C ARG A 59 -32.50 10.68 15.15
N ILE A 60 -32.14 10.95 13.90
CA ILE A 60 -32.90 10.48 12.74
C ILE A 60 -32.57 9.01 12.44
N PHE A 61 -31.31 8.61 12.60
CA PHE A 61 -30.82 7.27 12.30
C PHE A 61 -30.81 6.40 13.56
N GLN A 62 -32.00 5.95 13.98
CA GLN A 62 -32.18 5.23 15.23
C GLN A 62 -31.52 3.84 15.26
N ASN A 63 -31.39 3.16 14.12
CA ASN A 63 -30.74 1.86 14.03
C ASN A 63 -29.30 1.95 13.49
N LEU A 64 -28.63 3.09 13.62
CA LEU A 64 -27.27 3.31 13.10
C LEU A 64 -26.24 2.26 13.56
N TYR A 65 -26.49 1.57 14.68
CA TYR A 65 -25.62 0.53 15.22
C TYR A 65 -26.06 -0.91 14.88
N GLY A 66 -27.20 -1.11 14.22
CA GLY A 66 -27.70 -2.43 13.85
C GLY A 66 -28.21 -3.25 15.05
N ARG A 67 -28.81 -2.56 16.03
CA ARG A 67 -29.44 -3.20 17.21
C ARG A 67 -30.78 -3.85 16.87
N TYR A 68 -31.44 -3.36 15.82
CA TYR A 68 -32.69 -3.87 15.29
C TYR A 68 -32.48 -4.46 13.89
N SER A 69 -33.41 -5.32 13.46
CA SER A 69 -33.40 -5.90 12.11
C SER A 69 -33.62 -4.79 11.06
N PRO A 70 -32.95 -4.85 9.89
CA PRO A 70 -33.14 -3.87 8.81
C PRO A 70 -34.39 -4.14 7.94
N ASP A 71 -35.32 -5.00 8.40
CA ASP A 71 -36.54 -5.37 7.68
C ASP A 71 -37.66 -4.32 7.81
N LEU A 72 -38.66 -4.42 6.94
CA LEU A 72 -39.79 -3.49 6.88
C LEU A 72 -40.61 -3.49 8.18
N ALA A 73 -40.77 -4.65 8.81
CA ALA A 73 -41.55 -4.80 10.03
C ALA A 73 -40.92 -4.01 11.19
N SER A 74 -39.59 -4.03 11.30
CA SER A 74 -38.84 -3.26 12.28
C SER A 74 -38.85 -1.78 11.90
N ALA A 75 -38.59 -1.44 10.62
CA ALA A 75 -38.59 -0.07 10.12
C ALA A 75 -39.88 0.69 10.47
N LYS A 76 -41.04 0.06 10.28
CA LYS A 76 -42.35 0.64 10.63
C LYS A 76 -42.51 0.92 12.13
N LYS A 77 -41.89 0.14 13.02
CA LYS A 77 -42.02 0.31 14.49
C LYS A 77 -41.39 1.60 14.98
N TYR A 78 -40.28 2.02 14.40
CA TYR A 78 -39.57 3.26 14.77
C TYR A 78 -39.88 4.44 13.83
N GLY A 79 -40.95 4.32 13.03
CA GLY A 79 -41.59 5.45 12.35
C GLY A 79 -41.23 5.66 10.88
N ASP A 80 -40.49 4.74 10.26
CA ASP A 80 -40.35 4.74 8.80
C ASP A 80 -41.65 4.30 8.13
N TRP A 81 -41.93 4.85 6.96
CA TRP A 81 -43.20 4.66 6.24
C TRP A 81 -44.45 5.17 6.98
N TYR A 82 -44.28 5.94 8.05
CA TYR A 82 -45.40 6.50 8.80
C TYR A 82 -46.02 7.69 8.05
N ARG A 83 -47.30 7.56 7.70
CA ARG A 83 -48.11 8.58 6.99
C ARG A 83 -47.44 9.11 5.72
N THR A 84 -46.63 8.30 5.05
CA THR A 84 -45.94 8.69 3.81
C THR A 84 -46.94 9.09 2.73
N LYS A 85 -48.07 8.38 2.61
CA LYS A 85 -49.18 8.77 1.72
C LYS A 85 -49.60 10.23 1.90
N ASP A 86 -49.82 10.66 3.14
CA ASP A 86 -50.25 12.03 3.44
C ASP A 86 -49.17 13.05 3.07
N ILE A 87 -47.90 12.71 3.28
CA ILE A 87 -46.75 13.52 2.88
C ILE A 87 -46.72 13.70 1.35
N LEU A 88 -46.97 12.64 0.58
CA LEU A 88 -46.99 12.69 -0.88
C LEU A 88 -48.16 13.50 -1.45
N LEU A 89 -49.32 13.43 -0.78
CA LEU A 89 -50.55 14.12 -1.19
C LEU A 89 -50.50 15.63 -0.92
N LYS A 90 -49.63 16.11 -0.03
CA LYS A 90 -49.38 17.56 0.16
C LYS A 90 -48.75 18.24 -1.06
N GLY A 91 -48.23 17.48 -2.02
CA GLY A 91 -47.71 17.98 -3.28
C GLY A 91 -46.24 18.41 -3.24
N TYR A 92 -45.67 18.57 -4.45
CA TYR A 92 -44.24 18.83 -4.61
C TYR A 92 -43.81 20.21 -4.08
N ASP A 93 -44.65 21.24 -4.25
CA ASP A 93 -44.36 22.60 -3.79
C ASP A 93 -44.23 22.67 -2.26
N TRP A 94 -45.14 21.99 -1.54
CA TRP A 94 -45.05 21.90 -0.09
C TRP A 94 -43.75 21.21 0.35
N LEU A 95 -43.41 20.07 -0.27
CA LEU A 95 -42.19 19.33 0.06
C LEU A 95 -40.91 20.14 -0.18
N ILE A 96 -40.81 20.81 -1.33
CA ILE A 96 -39.67 21.68 -1.64
C ILE A 96 -39.56 22.80 -0.61
N ASN A 97 -40.67 23.46 -0.27
CA ASN A 97 -40.68 24.56 0.68
C ASN A 97 -40.35 24.11 2.10
N GLU A 98 -40.85 22.95 2.53
CA GLU A 98 -40.51 22.35 3.83
C GLU A 98 -39.00 22.04 3.92
N ILE A 99 -38.43 21.44 2.86
CA ILE A 99 -36.98 21.15 2.81
C ILE A 99 -36.17 22.45 2.76
N LYS A 100 -36.61 23.50 2.04
CA LYS A 100 -35.96 24.82 2.05
C LYS A 100 -36.00 25.46 3.44
N ALA A 101 -37.16 25.44 4.09
CA ALA A 101 -37.37 26.00 5.42
C ALA A 101 -36.54 25.27 6.50
N SER A 102 -36.26 23.98 6.30
CA SER A 102 -35.42 23.20 7.23
C SER A 102 -33.95 23.64 7.25
N GLY A 103 -33.50 24.39 6.24
CA GLY A 103 -32.09 24.78 6.09
C GLY A 103 -31.17 23.62 5.68
N LEU A 104 -31.71 22.47 5.25
CA LEU A 104 -30.91 21.30 4.85
C LEU A 104 -29.92 21.63 3.73
N ARG A 105 -28.64 21.42 4.02
CA ARG A 105 -27.52 21.49 3.07
C ARG A 105 -27.05 20.09 2.70
N GLY A 106 -26.60 19.92 1.46
CA GLY A 106 -26.22 18.62 0.90
C GLY A 106 -25.12 17.94 1.72
N ARG A 107 -25.37 16.69 2.12
CA ARG A 107 -24.51 15.90 3.02
C ARG A 107 -23.40 15.10 2.30
N GLY A 108 -23.12 15.45 1.04
CA GLY A 108 -22.11 14.80 0.20
C GLY A 108 -20.74 15.50 0.15
N GLY A 109 -20.62 16.73 0.65
CA GLY A 109 -19.35 17.47 0.63
C GLY A 109 -19.50 18.93 0.24
N ALA A 110 -20.22 19.19 -0.86
CA ALA A 110 -20.38 20.53 -1.42
C ALA A 110 -21.26 21.48 -0.56
N GLY A 111 -22.08 20.94 0.34
CA GLY A 111 -22.93 21.74 1.23
C GLY A 111 -23.95 22.63 0.51
N PHE A 112 -24.36 22.28 -0.72
CA PHE A 112 -25.34 23.06 -1.47
C PHE A 112 -26.75 22.96 -0.84
N PRO A 113 -27.54 24.04 -0.74
CA PRO A 113 -28.89 23.99 -0.16
C PRO A 113 -29.80 23.01 -0.92
N SER A 114 -30.26 21.96 -0.24
CA SER A 114 -30.88 20.80 -0.89
C SER A 114 -32.27 21.10 -1.45
N GLY A 115 -33.09 21.85 -0.69
CA GLY A 115 -34.41 22.28 -1.17
C GLY A 115 -34.32 23.21 -2.40
N LEU A 116 -33.28 24.04 -2.49
CA LEU A 116 -33.00 24.84 -3.69
C LEU A 116 -32.61 23.93 -4.86
N LYS A 117 -31.74 22.94 -4.63
CA LYS A 117 -31.33 21.96 -5.64
C LYS A 117 -32.53 21.24 -6.25
N TYR A 118 -33.45 20.78 -5.41
CA TYR A 118 -34.64 20.05 -5.84
C TYR A 118 -35.60 20.91 -6.66
N SER A 119 -35.66 22.21 -6.37
CA SER A 119 -36.51 23.14 -7.14
C SER A 119 -36.06 23.34 -8.59
N PHE A 120 -34.81 22.99 -8.96
CA PHE A 120 -34.36 23.08 -10.35
C PHE A 120 -34.99 22.04 -11.28
N MET A 121 -35.54 20.94 -10.75
CA MET A 121 -36.20 19.89 -11.54
C MET A 121 -37.59 20.29 -12.04
N ASN A 122 -38.23 21.23 -11.33
CA ASN A 122 -39.58 21.75 -11.62
C ASN A 122 -39.49 23.17 -12.18
N PHE A 123 -38.68 23.37 -13.23
CA PHE A 123 -38.55 24.67 -13.89
C PHE A 123 -39.87 25.13 -14.54
N LYS A 124 -40.03 26.41 -14.84
CA LYS A 124 -41.28 26.94 -15.41
C LYS A 124 -41.66 26.21 -16.71
N GLY A 125 -42.86 25.63 -16.74
CA GLY A 125 -43.35 24.85 -17.88
C GLY A 125 -42.88 23.39 -17.90
N TRP A 126 -42.30 22.88 -16.81
CA TRP A 126 -41.86 21.49 -16.69
C TRP A 126 -42.98 20.49 -17.00
N GLU A 127 -44.24 20.80 -16.68
CA GLU A 127 -45.42 19.97 -16.95
C GLU A 127 -45.62 19.65 -18.44
N ASN A 128 -45.12 20.52 -19.34
CA ASN A 128 -45.19 20.31 -20.79
C ASN A 128 -44.05 19.39 -21.30
N ASP A 129 -43.01 19.18 -20.49
CA ASP A 129 -41.90 18.28 -20.84
C ASP A 129 -42.29 16.84 -20.51
N LYS A 130 -42.52 16.06 -21.57
CA LYS A 130 -42.91 14.65 -21.51
C LYS A 130 -41.77 13.70 -21.13
N LYS A 131 -40.54 14.19 -21.00
CA LYS A 131 -39.41 13.35 -20.60
C LYS A 131 -39.61 12.84 -19.16
N PRO A 132 -39.24 11.58 -18.87
CA PRO A 132 -39.16 11.12 -17.50
C PRO A 132 -38.11 11.93 -16.73
N ARG A 133 -38.27 12.02 -15.42
CA ARG A 133 -37.32 12.71 -14.53
C ARG A 133 -36.72 11.70 -13.58
N TYR A 134 -35.44 11.82 -13.27
CA TYR A 134 -34.77 10.83 -12.43
C TYR A 134 -34.18 11.44 -11.16
N LEU A 135 -34.47 10.79 -10.04
CA LEU A 135 -33.65 10.94 -8.84
C LEU A 135 -32.46 9.98 -8.98
N VAL A 136 -31.26 10.48 -8.77
CA VAL A 136 -30.08 9.63 -8.68
C VAL A 136 -29.50 9.76 -7.28
N VAL A 137 -29.45 8.66 -6.55
CA VAL A 137 -28.86 8.62 -5.21
C VAL A 137 -27.41 8.19 -5.34
N ASN A 138 -26.53 9.07 -4.91
CA ASN A 138 -25.10 8.79 -4.82
C ASN A 138 -24.82 8.01 -3.54
N ALA A 139 -24.57 6.72 -3.71
CA ALA A 139 -24.22 5.77 -2.65
C ALA A 139 -22.87 5.10 -2.92
N ASP A 140 -21.97 5.81 -3.65
CA ASP A 140 -20.63 5.32 -3.96
C ASP A 140 -19.68 5.40 -2.76
N GLU A 141 -19.75 6.46 -1.94
CA GLU A 141 -18.94 6.62 -0.72
C GLU A 141 -17.46 6.19 -0.88
N GLY A 142 -16.81 6.66 -1.95
CA GLY A 142 -15.40 6.40 -2.21
C GLY A 142 -14.42 7.17 -1.30
N GLU A 143 -14.90 8.22 -0.62
CA GLU A 143 -14.08 9.21 0.11
C GLU A 143 -13.39 8.59 1.35
N PRO A 144 -12.03 8.58 1.41
CA PRO A 144 -11.30 8.10 2.58
C PRO A 144 -11.75 8.74 3.89
N GLY A 145 -11.96 7.89 4.90
CA GLY A 145 -12.49 8.26 6.22
C GLY A 145 -14.01 8.23 6.33
N THR A 146 -14.75 8.14 5.21
CA THR A 146 -16.21 8.18 5.21
C THR A 146 -16.80 6.78 5.22
N CYS A 147 -17.73 6.51 6.14
CA CYS A 147 -18.46 5.24 6.22
C CYS A 147 -19.90 5.40 6.75
N LYS A 148 -20.47 6.61 6.64
CA LYS A 148 -21.82 6.96 7.10
C LYS A 148 -22.92 6.43 6.18
N ASP A 149 -22.72 6.52 4.87
CA ASP A 149 -23.70 6.13 3.87
C ASP A 149 -23.80 4.61 3.83
N ARG A 150 -22.66 3.92 4.02
CA ARG A 150 -22.60 2.49 4.33
C ARG A 150 -23.54 2.12 5.46
N GLU A 151 -23.46 2.78 6.63
CA GLU A 151 -24.31 2.44 7.77
C GLU A 151 -25.80 2.56 7.46
N ILE A 152 -26.21 3.63 6.76
CA ILE A 152 -27.60 3.82 6.35
C ILE A 152 -28.06 2.66 5.48
N MET A 153 -27.27 2.26 4.47
CA MET A 153 -27.65 1.20 3.54
C MET A 153 -27.76 -0.19 4.19
N ARG A 154 -26.88 -0.55 5.13
CA ARG A 154 -26.94 -1.88 5.78
C ARG A 154 -27.89 -1.97 6.96
N LYS A 155 -28.18 -0.86 7.66
CA LYS A 155 -28.92 -0.92 8.93
C LYS A 155 -30.27 -0.19 8.92
N ASP A 156 -30.40 0.87 8.13
CA ASP A 156 -31.66 1.63 7.97
C ASP A 156 -32.05 1.78 6.48
N PRO A 157 -32.07 0.69 5.67
CA PRO A 157 -32.30 0.79 4.22
C PRO A 157 -33.70 1.34 3.88
N HIS A 158 -34.73 1.03 4.68
CA HIS A 158 -36.09 1.51 4.45
C HIS A 158 -36.21 3.04 4.55
N LYS A 159 -35.42 3.68 5.42
CA LYS A 159 -35.38 5.14 5.54
C LYS A 159 -34.85 5.79 4.26
N LEU A 160 -33.85 5.16 3.63
CA LEU A 160 -33.34 5.58 2.33
C LEU A 160 -34.39 5.37 1.22
N VAL A 161 -35.04 4.20 1.16
CA VAL A 161 -36.07 3.92 0.12
C VAL A 161 -37.27 4.85 0.26
N GLU A 162 -37.73 5.12 1.49
CA GLU A 162 -38.77 6.12 1.74
C GLU A 162 -38.30 7.52 1.33
N GLY A 163 -37.04 7.86 1.65
CA GLY A 163 -36.40 9.10 1.20
C GLY A 163 -36.41 9.26 -0.30
N CYS A 164 -36.14 8.18 -1.05
CA CYS A 164 -36.20 8.19 -2.51
C CYS A 164 -37.60 8.57 -3.00
N LEU A 165 -38.64 8.01 -2.39
CA LEU A 165 -40.03 8.30 -2.75
C LEU A 165 -40.42 9.76 -2.42
N VAL A 166 -40.08 10.25 -1.22
CA VAL A 166 -40.42 11.61 -0.78
C VAL A 166 -39.67 12.66 -1.62
N VAL A 167 -38.36 12.48 -1.83
CA VAL A 167 -37.56 13.39 -2.66
C VAL A 167 -37.94 13.26 -4.13
N GLY A 168 -38.24 12.05 -4.60
CA GLY A 168 -38.77 11.80 -5.92
C GLY A 168 -40.06 12.58 -6.17
N ARG A 169 -41.02 12.51 -5.25
CA ARG A 169 -42.27 13.28 -5.30
C ARG A 169 -42.04 14.79 -5.30
N ALA A 170 -41.07 15.28 -4.52
CA ALA A 170 -40.71 16.70 -4.48
C ALA A 170 -40.17 17.21 -5.83
N MET A 171 -39.49 16.36 -6.60
CA MET A 171 -38.94 16.69 -7.92
C MET A 171 -39.78 16.18 -9.08
N ASN A 172 -40.96 15.59 -8.80
CA ASN A 172 -41.80 14.86 -9.76
C ASN A 172 -41.00 13.85 -10.61
N ALA A 173 -40.10 13.11 -9.97
CA ALA A 173 -39.31 12.05 -10.61
C ALA A 173 -40.19 10.85 -10.98
N THR A 174 -39.84 10.12 -12.03
CA THR A 174 -40.52 8.87 -12.42
C THR A 174 -39.88 7.67 -11.73
N ALA A 175 -38.58 7.74 -11.45
CA ALA A 175 -37.85 6.69 -10.77
C ALA A 175 -36.64 7.23 -9.99
N ALA A 176 -36.18 6.46 -9.02
CA ALA A 176 -34.88 6.61 -8.38
C ALA A 176 -33.89 5.54 -8.86
N TYR A 177 -32.67 5.97 -9.17
CA TYR A 177 -31.52 5.09 -9.37
C TYR A 177 -30.57 5.26 -8.19
N ILE A 178 -30.43 4.24 -7.36
CA ILE A 178 -29.44 4.20 -6.29
C ILE A 178 -28.16 3.62 -6.87
N TYR A 179 -27.13 4.46 -7.03
CA TYR A 179 -25.81 4.02 -7.48
C TYR A 179 -24.96 3.66 -6.26
N ILE A 180 -24.89 2.36 -5.96
CA ILE A 180 -24.14 1.85 -4.82
C ILE A 180 -22.72 1.46 -5.23
N ARG A 181 -21.76 1.71 -4.36
CA ARG A 181 -20.36 1.31 -4.53
C ARG A 181 -20.23 -0.16 -4.93
N GLY A 182 -19.28 -0.47 -5.80
CA GLY A 182 -19.01 -1.84 -6.24
C GLY A 182 -18.61 -2.78 -5.09
N GLU A 183 -17.78 -2.30 -4.18
CA GLU A 183 -17.27 -3.06 -3.03
C GLU A 183 -18.35 -3.33 -1.97
N PHE A 184 -19.44 -2.57 -1.95
CA PHE A 184 -20.55 -2.69 -1.01
C PHE A 184 -21.57 -3.76 -1.44
N TYR A 185 -21.09 -4.99 -1.67
CA TYR A 185 -21.96 -6.09 -2.10
C TYR A 185 -22.97 -6.49 -1.02
N HIS A 186 -22.55 -6.60 0.24
CA HIS A 186 -23.44 -6.97 1.32
C HIS A 186 -24.54 -5.92 1.55
N GLU A 187 -24.14 -4.65 1.60
CA GLU A 187 -25.05 -3.51 1.68
C GLU A 187 -26.02 -3.48 0.49
N ALA A 188 -25.56 -3.80 -0.72
CA ALA A 188 -26.42 -3.90 -1.90
C ALA A 188 -27.48 -5.01 -1.75
N VAL A 189 -27.10 -6.18 -1.23
CA VAL A 189 -28.05 -7.29 -0.99
C VAL A 189 -29.10 -6.89 0.05
N VAL A 190 -28.68 -6.24 1.15
CA VAL A 190 -29.61 -5.78 2.19
C VAL A 190 -30.56 -4.71 1.65
N LEU A 191 -30.05 -3.72 0.92
CA LEU A 191 -30.85 -2.66 0.32
C LEU A 191 -31.81 -3.20 -0.75
N GLN A 192 -31.36 -4.15 -1.58
CA GLN A 192 -32.20 -4.81 -2.58
C GLN A 192 -33.36 -5.57 -1.94
N ARG A 193 -33.12 -6.24 -0.80
CA ARG A 193 -34.17 -6.90 -0.03
C ARG A 193 -35.19 -5.88 0.51
N ALA A 194 -34.73 -4.77 1.07
CA ALA A 194 -35.62 -3.70 1.54
C ALA A 194 -36.46 -3.09 0.40
N ILE A 195 -35.88 -2.92 -0.79
CA ILE A 195 -36.59 -2.50 -2.01
C ILE A 195 -37.67 -3.52 -2.37
N GLN A 196 -37.35 -4.81 -2.39
CA GLN A 196 -38.31 -5.88 -2.68
C GLN A 196 -39.46 -5.93 -1.65
N GLU A 197 -39.16 -5.76 -0.36
CA GLU A 197 -40.16 -5.66 0.70
C GLU A 197 -41.09 -4.45 0.48
N ALA A 198 -40.54 -3.30 0.10
CA ALA A 198 -41.32 -2.10 -0.20
C ALA A 198 -42.22 -2.26 -1.44
N TYR A 199 -41.74 -2.94 -2.48
CA TYR A 199 -42.57 -3.31 -3.64
C TYR A 199 -43.70 -4.27 -3.25
N LYS A 200 -43.40 -5.31 -2.46
CA LYS A 200 -44.37 -6.30 -2.01
C LYS A 200 -45.51 -5.70 -1.18
N ASP A 201 -45.21 -4.69 -0.37
CA ASP A 201 -46.18 -3.99 0.48
C ASP A 201 -46.88 -2.82 -0.24
N GLY A 202 -46.59 -2.59 -1.53
CA GLY A 202 -47.20 -1.50 -2.33
C GLY A 202 -46.75 -0.10 -1.91
N LEU A 203 -45.61 0.02 -1.23
CA LEU A 203 -45.05 1.29 -0.76
C LEU A 203 -44.37 2.07 -1.89
N ILE A 204 -43.80 1.36 -2.86
CA ILE A 204 -43.21 1.87 -4.11
C ILE A 204 -43.74 1.09 -5.31
N GLY A 205 -43.43 1.54 -6.52
CA GLY A 205 -43.94 1.01 -7.78
C GLY A 205 -45.17 1.77 -8.26
N LYS A 206 -46.10 1.06 -8.92
CA LYS A 206 -47.37 1.65 -9.34
C LYS A 206 -48.20 2.05 -8.13
N ASN A 207 -48.73 3.27 -8.16
CA ASN A 207 -49.55 3.85 -7.10
C ASN A 207 -48.88 3.75 -5.71
N ALA A 208 -47.65 4.25 -5.60
CA ALA A 208 -46.82 4.18 -4.41
C ALA A 208 -47.56 4.68 -3.16
N CYS A 209 -47.61 3.86 -2.11
CA CYS A 209 -48.36 4.10 -0.87
C CYS A 209 -49.87 4.37 -1.08
N GLY A 210 -50.45 3.98 -2.21
CA GLY A 210 -51.85 4.26 -2.55
C GLY A 210 -52.14 5.75 -2.74
N SER A 211 -51.17 6.54 -3.18
CA SER A 211 -51.23 8.01 -3.33
C SER A 211 -51.62 8.52 -4.73
N GLY A 212 -51.67 7.64 -5.73
CA GLY A 212 -51.86 7.98 -7.14
C GLY A 212 -50.58 8.33 -7.89
N TYR A 213 -49.41 8.23 -7.24
CA TYR A 213 -48.11 8.55 -7.83
C TYR A 213 -47.32 7.26 -8.13
N ASP A 214 -46.92 7.07 -9.38
CA ASP A 214 -46.08 5.93 -9.80
C ASP A 214 -44.60 6.28 -9.59
N PHE A 215 -43.86 5.41 -8.89
CA PHE A 215 -42.45 5.65 -8.60
C PHE A 215 -41.66 4.36 -8.37
N ASP A 216 -40.73 4.07 -9.28
CA ASP A 216 -39.85 2.91 -9.19
C ASP A 216 -38.51 3.22 -8.53
N VAL A 217 -37.89 2.20 -7.92
CA VAL A 217 -36.54 2.30 -7.32
C VAL A 217 -35.66 1.20 -7.89
N TYR A 218 -34.61 1.61 -8.60
CA TYR A 218 -33.61 0.74 -9.20
C TYR A 218 -32.30 0.82 -8.42
N LEU A 219 -31.68 -0.33 -8.17
CA LEU A 219 -30.35 -0.42 -7.57
C LEU A 219 -29.33 -0.75 -8.67
N HIS A 220 -28.31 0.10 -8.81
CA HIS A 220 -27.21 -0.10 -9.76
C HIS A 220 -25.88 -0.12 -9.02
N ARG A 221 -25.04 -1.11 -9.30
CA ARG A 221 -23.72 -1.25 -8.66
C ARG A 221 -22.61 -0.64 -9.53
N GLY A 222 -21.73 0.13 -8.91
CA GLY A 222 -20.46 0.56 -9.50
C GLY A 222 -19.42 -0.57 -9.51
N MET A 223 -18.16 -0.22 -9.83
CA MET A 223 -17.06 -1.19 -9.93
C MET A 223 -15.72 -0.63 -9.38
N GLY A 224 -15.78 0.05 -8.23
CA GLY A 224 -14.60 0.50 -7.48
C GLY A 224 -13.86 1.69 -8.10
N ALA A 225 -14.55 2.82 -8.27
CA ALA A 225 -13.94 4.05 -8.77
C ALA A 225 -14.49 5.28 -8.03
N TYR A 226 -13.67 5.92 -7.20
CA TYR A 226 -14.04 7.10 -6.42
C TYR A 226 -14.54 8.26 -7.28
N VAL A 227 -13.98 8.43 -8.48
CA VAL A 227 -14.43 9.46 -9.43
C VAL A 227 -15.89 9.25 -9.87
N CYS A 228 -16.42 8.03 -9.82
CA CYS A 228 -17.83 7.75 -10.08
C CYS A 228 -18.75 8.23 -8.94
N GLY A 229 -18.19 8.63 -7.79
CA GLY A 229 -18.91 9.37 -6.75
C GLY A 229 -19.15 10.85 -7.09
N GLU A 230 -18.54 11.40 -8.16
CA GLU A 230 -18.88 12.75 -8.64
C GLU A 230 -20.22 12.74 -9.39
N GLU A 231 -21.04 13.78 -9.20
CA GLU A 231 -22.41 13.88 -9.73
C GLU A 231 -22.55 13.56 -11.23
N THR A 232 -21.75 14.16 -12.10
CA THR A 232 -21.87 13.91 -13.55
C THR A 232 -21.16 12.64 -14.01
N SER A 233 -20.07 12.27 -13.33
CA SER A 233 -19.38 11.00 -13.56
C SER A 233 -20.27 9.79 -13.23
N LEU A 234 -21.02 9.88 -12.13
CA LEU A 234 -21.99 8.88 -11.70
C LEU A 234 -23.06 8.65 -12.76
N ILE A 235 -23.58 9.74 -13.35
CA ILE A 235 -24.53 9.68 -14.47
C ILE A 235 -23.93 8.94 -15.66
N GLU A 236 -22.70 9.28 -16.06
CA GLU A 236 -22.02 8.59 -17.18
C GLU A 236 -21.80 7.10 -16.90
N SER A 237 -21.43 6.75 -15.67
CA SER A 237 -21.28 5.35 -15.26
C SER A 237 -22.61 4.59 -15.28
N LEU A 238 -23.72 5.21 -14.85
CA LEU A 238 -25.07 4.63 -14.94
C LEU A 238 -25.52 4.42 -16.39
N GLU A 239 -25.07 5.27 -17.32
CA GLU A 239 -25.35 5.12 -18.75
C GLU A 239 -24.51 4.02 -19.43
N GLY A 240 -23.68 3.29 -18.66
CA GLY A 240 -22.81 2.23 -19.18
C GLY A 240 -21.55 2.76 -19.88
N LYS A 241 -21.21 4.04 -19.70
CA LYS A 241 -19.97 4.64 -20.20
C LYS A 241 -18.89 4.62 -19.11
N ALA A 242 -17.67 5.00 -19.48
CA ALA A 242 -16.64 5.27 -18.49
C ALA A 242 -17.06 6.44 -17.58
N GLY A 243 -16.83 6.33 -16.27
CA GLY A 243 -17.09 7.38 -15.26
C GLY A 243 -16.17 8.58 -15.43
N LYS A 244 -16.39 9.34 -16.50
CA LYS A 244 -15.68 10.57 -16.84
C LYS A 244 -16.65 11.74 -16.71
N PRO A 245 -16.43 12.70 -15.80
CA PRO A 245 -17.33 13.82 -15.58
C PRO A 245 -17.70 14.60 -16.86
N ARG A 246 -18.91 15.16 -16.88
CA ARG A 246 -19.37 16.09 -17.92
C ARG A 246 -18.96 17.52 -17.54
N LEU A 247 -18.65 18.34 -18.54
CA LEU A 247 -18.47 19.77 -18.32
C LEU A 247 -19.81 20.41 -17.96
N LYS A 248 -19.84 21.29 -16.94
CA LYS A 248 -21.00 22.09 -16.58
C LYS A 248 -20.79 23.50 -17.16
N PRO A 249 -21.73 24.07 -17.96
CA PRO A 249 -23.03 23.54 -18.42
C PRO A 249 -22.93 22.54 -19.60
N PRO A 250 -23.97 21.69 -19.84
CA PRO A 250 -25.29 21.70 -19.19
C PRO A 250 -25.32 21.03 -17.81
N PHE A 251 -26.16 21.56 -16.92
CA PHE A 251 -26.35 20.97 -15.57
C PHE A 251 -27.25 19.73 -15.63
N PRO A 252 -27.09 18.75 -14.69
CA PRO A 252 -27.91 17.54 -14.64
C PRO A 252 -29.42 17.79 -14.58
N ALA A 253 -29.84 18.87 -13.91
CA ALA A 253 -31.25 19.25 -13.80
C ALA A 253 -31.90 19.58 -15.15
N ALA A 254 -31.10 19.92 -16.18
CA ALA A 254 -31.57 20.09 -17.55
C ALA A 254 -31.31 18.82 -18.39
N VAL A 255 -30.06 18.32 -18.39
CA VAL A 255 -29.65 17.16 -19.18
C VAL A 255 -28.77 16.25 -18.33
N GLY A 256 -29.41 15.28 -17.67
CA GLY A 256 -28.78 14.32 -16.77
C GLY A 256 -28.77 12.90 -17.33
N LEU A 257 -29.25 11.95 -16.54
CA LEU A 257 -29.30 10.52 -16.85
C LEU A 257 -30.15 10.24 -18.08
N PHE A 258 -29.58 9.54 -19.07
CA PHE A 258 -30.20 9.25 -20.37
C PHE A 258 -30.67 10.52 -21.12
N GLY A 259 -29.99 11.65 -20.89
CA GLY A 259 -30.38 12.95 -21.46
C GLY A 259 -31.67 13.55 -20.87
N CYS A 260 -32.15 13.00 -19.76
CA CYS A 260 -33.35 13.44 -19.06
C CYS A 260 -33.01 14.29 -17.82
N PRO A 261 -33.89 15.22 -17.39
CA PRO A 261 -33.70 15.98 -16.17
C PRO A 261 -33.43 15.07 -14.97
N SER A 262 -32.29 15.27 -14.30
CA SER A 262 -31.89 14.43 -13.18
C SER A 262 -31.22 15.23 -12.08
N THR A 263 -31.41 14.81 -10.82
CA THR A 263 -30.69 15.38 -9.68
C THR A 263 -29.94 14.29 -8.94
N VAL A 264 -28.64 14.49 -8.72
CA VAL A 264 -27.82 13.59 -7.91
C VAL A 264 -27.75 14.07 -6.48
N THR A 265 -27.94 13.18 -5.51
CA THR A 265 -28.02 13.53 -4.08
C THR A 265 -27.40 12.44 -3.22
N ASN A 266 -26.72 12.80 -2.12
CA ASN A 266 -26.14 11.79 -1.23
C ASN A 266 -27.24 11.07 -0.41
N VAL A 267 -27.06 9.77 -0.15
CA VAL A 267 -27.84 8.90 0.74
C VAL A 267 -28.30 9.62 2.01
N GLU A 268 -27.39 10.19 2.80
CA GLU A 268 -27.77 10.87 4.05
C GLU A 268 -28.75 12.03 3.81
N THR A 269 -28.58 12.80 2.73
CA THR A 269 -29.48 13.93 2.40
C THR A 269 -30.89 13.44 2.07
N VAL A 270 -30.98 12.32 1.36
CA VAL A 270 -32.26 11.72 0.94
C VAL A 270 -32.96 11.07 2.13
N ALA A 271 -32.23 10.33 2.95
CA ALA A 271 -32.78 9.57 4.07
C ALA A 271 -33.32 10.46 5.20
N VAL A 272 -32.82 11.70 5.36
CA VAL A 272 -33.37 12.63 6.36
C VAL A 272 -34.67 13.30 5.93
N CYS A 273 -34.93 13.43 4.62
CA CYS A 273 -36.09 14.17 4.09
C CYS A 273 -37.45 13.68 4.60
N PRO A 274 -37.76 12.36 4.67
CA PRO A 274 -39.02 11.88 5.23
C PRO A 274 -39.21 12.30 6.69
N THR A 275 -38.15 12.25 7.50
CA THR A 275 -38.20 12.62 8.91
C THR A 275 -38.40 14.13 9.08
N ILE A 276 -37.76 14.95 8.23
CA ILE A 276 -38.00 16.41 8.19
C ILE A 276 -39.47 16.69 7.85
N ALA A 277 -40.04 16.02 6.84
CA ALA A 277 -41.44 16.20 6.46
C ALA A 277 -42.42 15.73 7.55
N ARG A 278 -42.04 14.74 8.37
CA ARG A 278 -42.84 14.25 9.52
C ARG A 278 -42.76 15.15 10.74
N ARG A 279 -41.54 15.52 11.16
CA ARG A 279 -41.28 16.27 12.41
C ARG A 279 -41.36 17.79 12.22
N GLY A 280 -41.31 18.26 10.99
CA GLY A 280 -41.38 19.66 10.62
C GLY A 280 -40.01 20.30 10.39
N ALA A 281 -39.97 21.25 9.46
CA ALA A 281 -38.78 22.02 9.10
C ALA A 281 -38.18 22.78 10.28
N SER A 282 -39.02 23.37 11.14
CA SER A 282 -38.59 24.15 12.30
C SER A 282 -37.85 23.31 13.34
N TRP A 283 -38.23 22.04 13.52
CA TRP A 283 -37.53 21.12 14.40
C TRP A 283 -36.11 20.86 13.90
N PHE A 284 -35.94 20.53 12.61
CA PHE A 284 -34.61 20.31 12.04
C PHE A 284 -33.78 21.59 12.02
N ALA A 285 -34.40 22.74 11.72
CA ALA A 285 -33.76 24.06 11.74
C ALA A 285 -33.35 24.53 13.15
N SER A 286 -33.90 23.91 14.20
CA SER A 286 -33.58 24.28 15.59
C SER A 286 -32.19 23.84 16.05
N PHE A 287 -31.57 22.90 15.32
CA PHE A 287 -30.24 22.36 15.56
C PHE A 287 -29.18 23.09 14.74
N GLY A 288 -27.99 23.27 15.33
CA GLY A 288 -26.84 23.90 14.69
C GLY A 288 -26.94 25.41 14.56
N ARG A 289 -25.90 26.02 13.98
CA ARG A 289 -25.87 27.45 13.68
C ARG A 289 -26.76 27.80 12.49
N GLU A 290 -27.06 29.09 12.37
CA GLU A 290 -27.70 29.62 11.17
C GLU A 290 -26.88 29.23 9.93
N ARG A 291 -27.59 28.86 8.85
CA ARG A 291 -27.04 28.33 7.59
C ARG A 291 -26.29 26.99 7.72
N ASN A 292 -26.30 26.38 8.90
CA ASN A 292 -25.65 25.11 9.23
C ASN A 292 -26.61 24.21 10.01
N GLN A 293 -27.88 24.19 9.61
CA GLN A 293 -28.91 23.55 10.38
C GLN A 293 -28.92 22.02 10.29
N GLY A 294 -29.41 21.41 11.37
CA GLY A 294 -29.77 19.99 11.45
C GLY A 294 -28.76 19.11 12.17
N THR A 295 -28.90 17.81 11.96
CA THR A 295 -27.95 16.80 12.43
C THR A 295 -27.03 16.36 11.30
N LYS A 296 -25.93 15.70 11.67
CA LYS A 296 -24.94 15.14 10.75
C LYS A 296 -24.37 13.83 11.28
N LEU A 297 -24.21 12.86 10.39
CA LEU A 297 -23.39 11.69 10.69
C LEU A 297 -21.90 12.05 10.60
N PHE A 298 -21.19 11.91 11.71
CA PHE A 298 -19.75 12.05 11.82
C PHE A 298 -19.08 10.69 11.80
N CYS A 299 -18.05 10.52 10.97
CA CYS A 299 -17.23 9.31 10.94
C CYS A 299 -15.87 9.64 11.55
N ILE A 300 -15.63 9.27 12.81
CA ILE A 300 -14.36 9.55 13.48
C ILE A 300 -13.44 8.34 13.33
N SER A 301 -12.28 8.57 12.73
CA SER A 301 -11.30 7.54 12.38
C SER A 301 -9.86 8.00 12.71
N GLY A 302 -8.90 7.09 12.58
CA GLY A 302 -7.49 7.39 12.86
C GLY A 302 -7.10 7.13 14.32
N HIS A 303 -6.28 8.01 14.90
CA HIS A 303 -5.66 7.83 16.22
C HIS A 303 -6.54 8.32 17.38
N VAL A 304 -7.74 7.78 17.48
CA VAL A 304 -8.65 7.89 18.66
C VAL A 304 -8.74 6.55 19.39
N ASN A 305 -9.22 6.56 20.63
CA ASN A 305 -9.34 5.34 21.43
C ASN A 305 -10.44 4.40 20.88
N ASP A 306 -11.61 4.96 20.57
CA ASP A 306 -12.77 4.22 20.06
C ASP A 306 -13.30 4.83 18.75
N PRO A 307 -12.71 4.50 17.58
CA PRO A 307 -13.20 4.98 16.29
C PRO A 307 -14.66 4.59 16.06
N CYS A 308 -15.51 5.55 15.69
CA CYS A 308 -16.94 5.31 15.56
C CYS A 308 -17.63 6.21 14.53
N THR A 309 -18.82 5.79 14.10
CA THR A 309 -19.77 6.63 13.38
C THR A 309 -20.89 7.01 14.33
N VAL A 310 -21.18 8.30 14.44
CA VAL A 310 -22.20 8.82 15.35
C VAL A 310 -22.97 9.95 14.67
N GLU A 311 -24.30 9.95 14.82
CA GLU A 311 -25.10 11.12 14.47
C GLU A 311 -24.91 12.18 15.56
N GLU A 312 -24.75 13.45 15.25
CA GLU A 312 -24.73 14.47 16.31
C GLU A 312 -25.24 15.79 15.75
N GLU A 313 -25.44 16.77 16.63
CA GLU A 313 -25.86 18.11 16.22
C GLU A 313 -24.78 18.75 15.32
N MET A 314 -25.20 19.43 14.25
CA MET A 314 -24.30 20.32 13.52
C MET A 314 -23.74 21.39 14.46
N SER A 315 -22.55 21.92 14.14
CA SER A 315 -21.87 22.94 14.94
C SER A 315 -21.38 22.49 16.32
N ILE A 316 -21.40 21.17 16.63
CA ILE A 316 -20.72 20.63 17.80
C ILE A 316 -19.21 20.98 17.77
N PRO A 317 -18.58 21.37 18.90
CA PRO A 317 -17.13 21.53 18.96
C PRO A 317 -16.40 20.22 18.61
N LEU A 318 -15.37 20.29 17.75
CA LEU A 318 -14.57 19.14 17.31
C LEU A 318 -13.96 18.39 18.50
N ARG A 319 -13.46 19.13 19.49
CA ARG A 319 -12.93 18.55 20.72
C ARG A 319 -13.99 17.79 21.51
N GLU A 320 -15.17 18.37 21.69
CA GLU A 320 -16.28 17.72 22.40
C GLU A 320 -16.72 16.44 21.67
N LEU A 321 -16.80 16.49 20.32
CA LEU A 321 -17.13 15.33 19.49
C LEU A 321 -16.14 14.17 19.72
N ILE A 322 -14.83 14.44 19.69
CA ILE A 322 -13.78 13.42 19.84
C ILE A 322 -13.72 12.89 21.28
N GLU A 323 -13.69 13.78 22.28
CA GLU A 323 -13.55 13.39 23.69
C GLU A 323 -14.77 12.60 24.17
N LYS A 324 -15.99 13.01 23.78
CA LYS A 324 -17.23 12.40 24.26
C LYS A 324 -17.58 11.08 23.56
N HIS A 325 -17.48 11.03 22.23
CA HIS A 325 -18.01 9.90 21.46
C HIS A 325 -16.95 8.85 21.11
N CYS A 326 -15.66 9.21 21.13
CA CYS A 326 -14.57 8.31 20.72
C CYS A 326 -13.56 8.01 21.83
N GLY A 327 -13.88 8.38 23.08
CA GLY A 327 -13.00 8.22 24.23
C GLY A 327 -11.76 9.10 24.20
N GLY A 328 -11.70 10.11 23.31
CA GLY A 328 -10.54 10.99 23.16
C GLY A 328 -9.47 10.50 22.18
N VAL A 329 -8.47 11.36 21.98
CA VAL A 329 -7.26 11.05 21.18
C VAL A 329 -6.40 10.03 21.92
N ARG A 330 -5.74 9.13 21.18
CA ARG A 330 -4.81 8.16 21.75
C ARG A 330 -3.71 8.88 22.53
N GLY A 331 -3.58 8.61 23.83
CA GLY A 331 -2.62 9.30 24.71
C GLY A 331 -3.06 10.69 25.19
N GLY A 332 -4.35 11.05 25.02
CA GLY A 332 -4.93 12.31 25.47
C GLY A 332 -4.90 13.42 24.42
N TRP A 333 -5.71 14.47 24.63
CA TRP A 333 -5.85 15.59 23.69
C TRP A 333 -4.52 16.30 23.38
N ASP A 334 -3.60 16.36 24.35
CA ASP A 334 -2.28 16.96 24.14
C ASP A 334 -1.36 16.15 23.22
N ASN A 335 -1.69 14.89 22.96
CA ASN A 335 -1.01 14.07 21.97
C ASN A 335 -1.52 14.31 20.54
N LEU A 336 -2.54 15.15 20.34
CA LEU A 336 -3.04 15.50 19.02
C LEU A 336 -1.97 16.27 18.22
N LEU A 337 -1.73 15.84 16.98
CA LEU A 337 -0.94 16.58 16.01
C LEU A 337 -1.86 17.42 15.13
N ALA A 338 -2.82 16.76 14.49
CA ALA A 338 -3.70 17.36 13.50
C ALA A 338 -4.95 16.52 13.23
N VAL A 339 -5.93 17.14 12.57
CA VAL A 339 -7.18 16.50 12.15
C VAL A 339 -7.49 16.90 10.70
N ILE A 340 -7.92 15.95 9.87
CA ILE A 340 -8.63 16.26 8.63
C ILE A 340 -10.13 16.18 8.94
N PRO A 341 -10.86 17.30 8.94
CA PRO A 341 -12.20 17.37 9.54
C PRO A 341 -13.32 16.79 8.66
N GLY A 342 -13.12 16.70 7.33
CA GLY A 342 -14.22 16.49 6.39
C GLY A 342 -13.99 15.45 5.30
N GLY A 343 -13.20 14.42 5.57
CA GLY A 343 -12.72 13.47 4.57
C GLY A 343 -11.43 13.96 3.93
N SER A 344 -10.71 13.04 3.28
CA SER A 344 -9.39 13.28 2.70
C SER A 344 -9.29 14.49 1.78
N SER A 345 -10.38 14.94 1.17
CA SER A 345 -10.44 16.08 0.26
C SER A 345 -10.25 17.43 0.96
N THR A 346 -10.38 17.48 2.29
CA THR A 346 -10.34 18.74 3.04
C THR A 346 -8.94 19.04 3.59
N PRO A 347 -8.52 20.32 3.64
CA PRO A 347 -7.25 20.70 4.27
C PRO A 347 -7.13 20.25 5.73
N ILE A 348 -5.96 19.74 6.08
CA ILE A 348 -5.60 19.37 7.45
C ILE A 348 -5.58 20.59 8.39
N LEU A 349 -6.07 20.43 9.62
CA LEU A 349 -6.05 21.45 10.67
C LEU A 349 -5.08 21.03 11.80
N PRO A 350 -4.16 21.90 12.25
CA PRO A 350 -3.29 21.63 13.38
C PRO A 350 -4.05 21.70 14.71
N LYS A 351 -3.52 21.07 15.77
CA LYS A 351 -4.12 21.05 17.13
C LYS A 351 -4.66 22.42 17.58
N LYS A 352 -3.85 23.48 17.42
CA LYS A 352 -4.20 24.83 17.89
C LYS A 352 -5.51 25.36 17.30
N ILE A 353 -5.83 25.01 16.05
CA ILE A 353 -7.12 25.40 15.43
C ILE A 353 -8.23 24.45 15.90
N CYS A 354 -7.90 23.16 16.06
CA CYS A 354 -8.84 22.14 16.50
C CYS A 354 -9.40 22.37 17.92
N ASP A 355 -8.68 23.09 18.79
CA ASP A 355 -9.09 23.38 20.17
C ASP A 355 -10.46 24.08 20.24
N ASP A 356 -10.72 25.04 19.35
CA ASP A 356 -11.95 25.86 19.32
C ASP A 356 -12.80 25.64 18.05
N GLN A 357 -12.47 24.64 17.23
CA GLN A 357 -13.13 24.42 15.94
C GLN A 357 -14.55 23.86 16.12
N LEU A 358 -15.53 24.48 15.45
CA LEU A 358 -16.88 23.92 15.32
C LEU A 358 -17.00 23.06 14.07
N MET A 359 -17.77 21.98 14.18
CA MET A 359 -18.04 21.03 13.11
C MET A 359 -19.26 21.43 12.28
N ASP A 360 -19.10 22.49 11.50
CA ASP A 360 -20.07 22.90 10.48
C ASP A 360 -19.40 23.46 9.22
N PHE A 361 -20.18 23.74 8.16
CA PHE A 361 -19.61 24.12 6.87
C PHE A 361 -18.91 25.47 6.92
N ASP A 362 -19.52 26.45 7.58
CA ASP A 362 -19.04 27.83 7.53
C ASP A 362 -17.83 28.03 8.47
N ALA A 363 -17.83 27.46 9.68
CA ALA A 363 -16.69 27.54 10.61
C ALA A 363 -15.45 26.84 10.06
N LEU A 364 -15.61 25.68 9.39
CA LEU A 364 -14.47 24.99 8.79
C LEU A 364 -13.93 25.72 7.56
N LYS A 365 -14.82 26.37 6.79
CA LYS A 365 -14.42 27.24 5.69
C LYS A 365 -13.63 28.45 6.19
N ASP A 366 -14.06 29.08 7.28
CA ASP A 366 -13.37 30.22 7.90
C ASP A 366 -11.97 29.84 8.39
N SER A 367 -11.79 28.61 8.87
CA SER A 367 -10.49 28.00 9.20
C SER A 367 -9.70 27.49 7.99
N GLN A 368 -10.09 27.89 6.77
CA GLN A 368 -9.48 27.50 5.50
C GLN A 368 -9.41 25.98 5.27
N SER A 369 -10.41 25.26 5.77
CA SER A 369 -10.68 23.85 5.50
C SER A 369 -12.12 23.68 4.99
N GLY A 370 -12.72 22.50 5.15
CA GLY A 370 -14.11 22.24 4.79
C GLY A 370 -14.72 21.12 5.63
N LEU A 371 -16.04 21.12 5.75
CA LEU A 371 -16.76 20.02 6.43
C LEU A 371 -16.79 18.74 5.60
N GLY A 372 -16.77 18.86 4.27
CA GLY A 372 -16.85 17.72 3.36
C GLY A 372 -17.94 16.72 3.77
N THR A 373 -17.59 15.44 3.89
CA THR A 373 -18.54 14.38 4.30
C THR A 373 -18.74 14.30 5.82
N ALA A 374 -18.04 15.14 6.59
CA ALA A 374 -17.87 15.07 8.05
C ALA A 374 -17.15 13.79 8.52
N ALA A 375 -16.23 13.28 7.70
CA ALA A 375 -15.29 12.24 8.08
C ALA A 375 -14.06 12.84 8.77
N VAL A 376 -13.99 12.69 10.09
CA VAL A 376 -12.93 13.22 10.94
C VAL A 376 -11.80 12.21 11.02
N ILE A 377 -10.66 12.50 10.38
CA ILE A 377 -9.45 11.66 10.43
C ILE A 377 -8.47 12.29 11.43
N VAL A 378 -8.31 11.66 12.59
CA VAL A 378 -7.48 12.15 13.70
C VAL A 378 -6.06 11.60 13.60
N MET A 379 -5.05 12.45 13.75
CA MET A 379 -3.63 12.09 13.74
C MET A 379 -2.96 12.57 15.02
N ASP A 380 -2.37 11.64 15.77
CA ASP A 380 -1.55 11.95 16.94
C ASP A 380 -0.09 12.28 16.55
N LYS A 381 0.72 12.74 17.52
CA LYS A 381 2.13 13.14 17.32
C LYS A 381 3.07 12.01 16.90
N SER A 382 2.64 10.75 16.98
CA SER A 382 3.43 9.62 16.47
C SER A 382 3.33 9.47 14.94
N THR A 383 2.42 10.23 14.32
CA THR A 383 2.15 10.16 12.89
C THR A 383 3.16 10.96 12.09
N ASP A 384 3.65 10.36 11.01
CA ASP A 384 4.31 11.09 9.94
C ASP A 384 3.26 11.75 9.03
N VAL A 385 2.99 13.03 9.26
CA VAL A 385 1.96 13.78 8.52
C VAL A 385 2.32 13.94 7.04
N VAL A 386 3.61 14.01 6.70
CA VAL A 386 4.07 14.11 5.31
C VAL A 386 3.80 12.80 4.57
N ALA A 387 4.10 11.66 5.18
CA ALA A 387 3.80 10.34 4.61
C ALA A 387 2.29 10.11 4.46
N MET A 388 1.49 10.58 5.44
CA MET A 388 0.03 10.50 5.37
C MET A 388 -0.52 11.24 4.15
N ILE A 389 -0.11 12.50 3.95
CA ILE A 389 -0.55 13.30 2.80
C ILE A 389 0.01 12.75 1.49
N ALA A 390 1.25 12.22 1.48
CA ALA A 390 1.80 11.53 0.32
C ALA A 390 0.94 10.30 -0.07
N ARG A 391 0.45 9.55 0.92
CA ARG A 391 -0.46 8.42 0.70
C ARG A 391 -1.81 8.87 0.12
N LEU A 392 -2.34 10.02 0.55
CA LEU A 392 -3.53 10.64 -0.05
C LEU A 392 -3.27 11.07 -1.50
N SER A 393 -2.11 11.68 -1.80
CA SER A 393 -1.76 12.03 -3.18
C SER A 393 -1.69 10.79 -4.08
N SER A 394 -1.18 9.65 -3.58
CA SER A 394 -1.22 8.37 -4.30
C SER A 394 -2.65 7.85 -4.50
N PHE A 395 -3.55 8.03 -3.53
CA PHE A 395 -4.97 7.70 -3.68
C PHE A 395 -5.60 8.52 -4.82
N TYR A 396 -5.46 9.85 -4.80
CA TYR A 396 -6.05 10.70 -5.85
C TYR A 396 -5.47 10.47 -7.24
N LYS A 397 -4.18 10.14 -7.36
CA LYS A 397 -3.59 9.71 -8.63
C LYS A 397 -4.21 8.39 -9.13
N HIS A 398 -4.47 7.45 -8.24
CA HIS A 398 -5.08 6.16 -8.59
C HIS A 398 -6.54 6.33 -9.01
N GLU A 399 -7.27 7.17 -8.28
CA GLU A 399 -8.71 7.39 -8.44
C GLU A 399 -9.07 8.52 -9.43
N SER A 400 -8.10 9.05 -10.17
CA SER A 400 -8.37 10.05 -11.22
C SER A 400 -8.75 9.36 -12.54
N CYS A 401 -9.86 9.78 -13.16
CA CYS A 401 -10.31 9.23 -14.46
C CYS A 401 -9.42 9.62 -15.65
N GLY A 402 -8.46 10.54 -15.46
CA GLY A 402 -7.52 10.97 -16.49
C GLY A 402 -8.11 11.81 -17.64
N GLN A 403 -9.33 12.32 -17.52
CA GLN A 403 -9.98 13.08 -18.60
C GLN A 403 -9.32 14.45 -18.84
N CYS A 404 -9.28 15.33 -17.83
CA CYS A 404 -8.72 16.68 -17.98
C CYS A 404 -7.22 16.69 -17.67
N THR A 405 -6.45 17.41 -18.51
CA THR A 405 -4.98 17.46 -18.41
C THR A 405 -4.48 17.98 -17.05
N PRO A 406 -5.04 19.06 -16.45
CA PRO A 406 -4.56 19.54 -15.16
C PRO A 406 -4.67 18.50 -14.04
N CYS A 407 -5.76 17.72 -14.01
CA CYS A 407 -5.90 16.63 -13.04
C CYS A 407 -5.02 15.43 -13.39
N ARG A 408 -5.03 14.97 -14.65
CA ARG A 408 -4.30 13.75 -15.08
C ARG A 408 -2.80 13.87 -14.83
N GLU A 409 -2.21 14.96 -15.30
CA GLU A 409 -0.77 15.19 -15.17
C GLU A 409 -0.44 15.75 -13.78
N GLY A 410 -1.25 16.69 -13.27
CA GLY A 410 -1.02 17.33 -11.98
C GLY A 410 -1.11 16.37 -10.79
N SER A 411 -2.05 15.43 -10.77
CA SER A 411 -2.13 14.42 -9.70
C SER A 411 -0.91 13.49 -9.71
N THR A 412 -0.43 13.10 -10.89
CA THR A 412 0.80 12.30 -11.03
C THR A 412 2.02 13.08 -10.55
N TRP A 413 2.16 14.33 -10.97
CA TRP A 413 3.31 15.15 -10.64
C TRP A 413 3.35 15.52 -9.15
N THR A 414 2.23 15.96 -8.58
CA THR A 414 2.12 16.26 -7.14
C THR A 414 2.40 15.02 -6.28
N MET A 415 1.89 13.84 -6.64
CA MET A 415 2.22 12.59 -5.96
C MET A 415 3.73 12.29 -6.00
N GLN A 416 4.39 12.44 -7.16
CA GLN A 416 5.84 12.23 -7.27
C GLN A 416 6.64 13.23 -6.42
N MET A 417 6.20 14.49 -6.36
CA MET A 417 6.80 15.50 -5.48
C MET A 417 6.61 15.13 -4.01
N MET A 418 5.40 14.72 -3.62
CA MET A 418 5.10 14.30 -2.25
C MET A 418 5.91 13.07 -1.81
N GLN A 419 6.11 12.09 -2.68
CA GLN A 419 6.99 10.93 -2.42
C GLN A 419 8.45 11.35 -2.20
N ARG A 420 8.92 12.40 -2.89
CA ARG A 420 10.25 12.97 -2.63
C ARG A 420 10.31 13.73 -1.31
N PHE A 421 9.26 14.48 -0.96
CA PHE A 421 9.16 15.15 0.35
C PHE A 421 9.11 14.16 1.50
N GLU A 422 8.37 13.07 1.38
CA GLU A 422 8.33 11.97 2.35
C GLU A 422 9.74 11.41 2.64
N LYS A 423 10.57 11.25 1.60
CA LYS A 423 11.95 10.77 1.73
C LYS A 423 12.97 11.86 2.08
N GLY A 424 12.59 13.14 2.11
CA GLY A 424 13.51 14.27 2.25
C GLY A 424 14.35 14.58 1.01
N GLN A 425 14.08 13.93 -0.13
CA GLN A 425 14.82 14.06 -1.40
C GLN A 425 14.40 15.27 -2.26
N ALA A 426 13.60 16.18 -1.69
CA ALA A 426 13.17 17.41 -2.35
C ALA A 426 14.12 18.57 -2.01
N ARG A 427 13.96 19.69 -2.72
CA ARG A 427 14.65 20.96 -2.40
C ARG A 427 13.69 21.94 -1.76
N ALA A 428 14.19 22.89 -0.97
CA ALA A 428 13.35 23.89 -0.31
C ALA A 428 12.46 24.67 -1.29
N ARG A 429 13.00 25.07 -2.45
CA ARG A 429 12.23 25.74 -3.53
C ARG A 429 11.04 24.92 -4.05
N GLU A 430 11.10 23.59 -3.94
CA GLU A 430 10.05 22.72 -4.45
C GLU A 430 8.78 22.79 -3.60
N ILE A 431 8.86 23.30 -2.37
CA ILE A 431 7.68 23.53 -1.52
C ILE A 431 6.81 24.60 -2.18
N ASP A 432 7.41 25.71 -2.62
CA ASP A 432 6.69 26.78 -3.30
C ASP A 432 6.24 26.35 -4.69
N MET A 433 7.06 25.57 -5.43
CA MET A 433 6.63 24.98 -6.70
C MET A 433 5.42 24.05 -6.54
N LEU A 434 5.40 23.24 -5.48
CA LEU A 434 4.27 22.36 -5.18
C LEU A 434 3.01 23.18 -4.87
N GLN A 435 3.16 24.26 -4.11
CA GLN A 435 2.08 25.20 -3.83
C GLN A 435 1.54 25.88 -5.10
N GLU A 436 2.41 26.27 -6.03
CA GLU A 436 2.01 26.83 -7.32
C GLU A 436 1.28 25.81 -8.18
N LEU A 437 1.80 24.58 -8.27
CA LEU A 437 1.21 23.49 -9.04
C LEU A 437 -0.21 23.17 -8.54
N THR A 438 -0.41 23.10 -7.22
CA THR A 438 -1.75 22.87 -6.65
C THR A 438 -2.75 23.99 -7.04
N LYS A 439 -2.29 25.24 -7.14
CA LYS A 439 -3.13 26.37 -7.60
C LYS A 439 -3.39 26.37 -9.10
N GLN A 440 -2.49 25.80 -9.91
CA GLN A 440 -2.72 25.62 -11.35
C GLN A 440 -3.74 24.51 -11.64
N VAL A 441 -3.88 23.55 -10.74
CA VAL A 441 -4.92 22.50 -10.83
C VAL A 441 -6.27 23.06 -10.37
N GLU A 442 -6.30 23.68 -9.20
CA GLU A 442 -7.50 24.25 -8.60
C GLU A 442 -8.20 25.23 -9.56
N GLY A 443 -9.50 25.05 -9.79
CA GLY A 443 -10.29 25.86 -10.71
C GLY A 443 -10.07 25.62 -12.20
N HIS A 444 -9.12 24.75 -12.60
CA HIS A 444 -8.82 24.43 -14.00
C HIS A 444 -9.17 22.99 -14.38
N THR A 445 -9.85 22.26 -13.49
CA THR A 445 -10.33 20.88 -13.72
C THR A 445 -11.81 20.85 -14.06
N ILE A 446 -12.24 19.79 -14.76
CA ILE A 446 -13.66 19.60 -15.13
C ILE A 446 -14.54 19.36 -13.89
N CYS A 447 -14.00 18.66 -12.90
CA CYS A 447 -14.71 18.32 -11.67
C CYS A 447 -13.88 18.65 -10.43
N ALA A 448 -14.52 18.57 -9.26
CA ALA A 448 -13.96 18.91 -7.96
C ALA A 448 -12.84 17.97 -7.46
N LEU A 449 -12.51 16.91 -8.20
CA LEU A 449 -11.41 16.00 -7.83
C LEU A 449 -10.07 16.73 -7.87
N GLY A 450 -9.91 17.73 -8.75
CA GLY A 450 -8.71 18.58 -8.81
C GLY A 450 -8.44 19.28 -7.49
N GLU A 451 -9.46 19.96 -6.97
CA GLU A 451 -9.47 20.59 -5.66
C GLU A 451 -9.23 19.57 -4.55
N ALA A 452 -9.92 18.42 -4.60
CA ALA A 452 -9.81 17.37 -3.59
C ALA A 452 -8.39 16.83 -3.40
N PHE A 453 -7.56 16.75 -4.46
CA PHE A 453 -6.16 16.34 -4.30
C PHE A 453 -5.20 17.49 -4.02
N ALA A 454 -5.55 18.71 -4.45
CA ALA A 454 -4.75 19.91 -4.22
C ALA A 454 -4.82 20.37 -2.75
N TRP A 455 -6.01 20.44 -2.19
CA TRP A 455 -6.28 20.99 -0.85
C TRP A 455 -5.54 20.31 0.31
N PRO A 456 -5.38 18.97 0.36
CA PRO A 456 -4.61 18.32 1.42
C PRO A 456 -3.13 18.73 1.40
N ILE A 457 -2.57 18.89 0.20
CA ILE A 457 -1.20 19.36 0.00
C ILE A 457 -1.06 20.83 0.40
N GLN A 458 -2.02 21.67 0.00
CA GLN A 458 -2.04 23.09 0.41
C GLN A 458 -2.14 23.23 1.93
N GLY A 459 -2.98 22.43 2.59
CA GLY A 459 -3.10 22.36 4.05
C GLY A 459 -1.79 21.93 4.72
N LEU A 460 -1.14 20.89 4.18
CA LEU A 460 0.18 20.43 4.66
C LEU A 460 1.22 21.55 4.57
N ILE A 461 1.34 22.21 3.41
CA ILE A 461 2.29 23.31 3.22
C ILE A 461 1.97 24.45 4.19
N ARG A 462 0.71 24.85 4.32
CA ARG A 462 0.32 25.97 5.20
C ARG A 462 0.63 25.73 6.67
N HIS A 463 0.41 24.51 7.19
CA HIS A 463 0.52 24.23 8.63
C HIS A 463 1.80 23.49 9.03
N PHE A 464 2.40 22.73 8.11
CA PHE A 464 3.55 21.85 8.37
C PHE A 464 4.74 22.13 7.44
N ARG A 465 4.83 23.32 6.83
CA ARG A 465 6.04 23.75 6.09
C ARG A 465 7.33 23.62 6.90
N PRO A 466 7.39 23.98 8.20
CA PRO A 466 8.60 23.76 9.00
C PRO A 466 9.03 22.29 9.06
N GLU A 467 8.09 21.36 9.04
CA GLU A 467 8.37 19.91 9.02
C GLU A 467 8.93 19.47 7.66
N LEU A 468 8.37 19.95 6.55
CA LEU A 468 8.91 19.73 5.21
C LEU A 468 10.34 20.27 5.07
N GLU A 469 10.58 21.49 5.54
CA GLU A 469 11.90 22.12 5.50
C GLU A 469 12.92 21.39 6.39
N LYS A 470 12.50 20.97 7.59
CA LYS A 470 13.34 20.16 8.48
C LYS A 470 13.77 18.87 7.79
N ARG A 471 12.83 18.17 7.15
CA ARG A 471 13.10 16.89 6.48
C ARG A 471 14.10 17.01 5.33
N VAL A 472 13.99 18.09 4.55
CA VAL A 472 14.95 18.43 3.49
C VAL A 472 16.35 18.74 4.07
N LYS A 473 16.41 19.47 5.19
CA LYS A 473 17.67 19.78 5.89
C LYS A 473 18.32 18.52 6.47
N ASP A 474 17.56 17.67 7.14
CA ASP A 474 18.03 16.42 7.76
C ASP A 474 18.58 15.46 6.69
N TYR A 475 17.89 15.33 5.55
CA TYR A 475 18.40 14.57 4.40
C TYR A 475 19.72 15.16 3.86
N SER A 476 19.78 16.49 3.73
CA SER A 476 20.99 17.16 3.24
C SER A 476 22.18 16.97 4.19
N ALA A 477 21.95 17.02 5.50
CA ALA A 477 22.99 16.79 6.50
C ALA A 477 23.55 15.36 6.45
N THR A 478 22.68 14.38 6.26
CA THR A 478 23.06 12.95 6.22
C THR A 478 23.74 12.52 4.90
N HIS A 479 23.41 13.16 3.78
CA HIS A 479 23.86 12.75 2.44
C HIS A 479 24.90 13.72 1.81
N GLY A 480 25.52 14.59 2.61
CA GLY A 480 26.59 15.48 2.14
C GLY A 480 26.11 16.65 1.28
N GLY A 481 24.83 17.04 1.43
CA GLY A 481 24.20 18.30 1.01
C GLY A 481 22.88 18.13 0.21
N GLU A 482 22.36 19.23 -0.35
CA GLU A 482 21.08 19.26 -1.07
C GLU A 482 20.85 18.12 -2.07
N ALA A 483 19.61 17.63 -2.08
CA ALA A 483 19.15 16.61 -3.01
C ALA A 483 19.28 17.06 -4.47
N LEU A 484 19.73 16.13 -5.32
CA LEU A 484 19.78 16.32 -6.76
C LEU A 484 18.42 15.95 -7.38
N GLY A 485 17.92 16.79 -8.29
CA GLY A 485 16.58 16.59 -8.88
C GLY A 485 16.48 15.26 -9.62
N GLY A 486 15.55 14.39 -9.24
CA GLY A 486 15.45 13.00 -9.71
C GLY A 486 15.89 11.94 -8.69
N GLY A 487 16.33 12.34 -7.49
CA GLY A 487 16.70 11.42 -6.40
C GLY A 487 18.15 10.92 -6.46
N TRP A 488 19.02 11.59 -7.21
CA TRP A 488 20.42 11.17 -7.40
C TRP A 488 21.26 11.32 -6.13
N GLN A 489 22.15 10.35 -5.89
CA GLN A 489 23.21 10.49 -4.89
C GLN A 489 24.27 11.47 -5.40
N ARG A 490 24.83 12.30 -4.51
CA ARG A 490 25.75 13.39 -4.88
C ARG A 490 27.04 12.92 -5.56
N ASP A 491 27.43 11.69 -5.34
CA ASP A 491 28.63 11.07 -5.89
C ASP A 491 28.34 10.10 -7.05
N SER A 492 27.10 10.03 -7.55
CA SER A 492 26.72 9.12 -8.66
C SER A 492 27.62 9.28 -9.88
N SER A 493 27.99 10.53 -10.23
CA SER A 493 28.92 10.83 -11.33
C SER A 493 30.37 10.45 -11.00
N LYS A 494 30.81 10.65 -9.76
CA LYS A 494 32.17 10.26 -9.30
C LYS A 494 32.33 8.74 -9.21
N LYS A 495 31.23 8.03 -8.95
CA LYS A 495 31.18 6.56 -8.83
C LYS A 495 30.90 5.85 -10.15
N GLY A 496 30.74 6.59 -11.26
CA GLY A 496 30.45 6.01 -12.57
C GLY A 496 29.13 5.23 -12.64
N LEU A 497 28.18 5.52 -11.74
CA LEU A 497 26.91 4.79 -11.67
C LEU A 497 26.01 5.18 -12.85
N LEU A 498 25.45 4.17 -13.53
CA LEU A 498 24.47 4.35 -14.60
C LEU A 498 23.17 4.96 -14.04
N VAL A 499 22.70 5.98 -14.76
CA VAL A 499 21.62 6.89 -14.38
C VAL A 499 20.28 6.29 -14.81
N TYR A 500 19.63 5.49 -13.94
CA TYR A 500 18.26 5.00 -14.17
C TYR A 500 17.26 5.63 -13.18
N SER A 501 16.09 6.04 -13.67
CA SER A 501 14.98 6.55 -12.84
C SER A 501 14.34 5.40 -12.04
N ALA A 502 14.86 5.14 -10.86
CA ALA A 502 14.30 4.14 -9.97
C ALA A 502 13.07 4.71 -9.23
N VAL A 503 11.88 4.49 -9.77
CA VAL A 503 10.68 4.28 -8.94
C VAL A 503 10.07 2.91 -9.26
N PRO A 504 10.69 1.79 -8.86
CA PRO A 504 9.97 0.53 -8.80
C PRO A 504 9.09 0.59 -7.55
N TRP A 505 7.80 0.29 -7.73
CA TRP A 505 6.89 -0.09 -6.66
C TRP A 505 7.58 -1.09 -5.74
N GLN A 506 7.87 -0.73 -4.49
CA GLN A 506 8.37 -1.67 -3.50
C GLN A 506 7.22 -2.59 -3.08
N VAL A 507 6.92 -3.60 -3.91
CA VAL A 507 6.40 -4.86 -3.41
C VAL A 507 7.43 -5.34 -2.39
N ARG A 508 7.04 -5.50 -1.12
CA ARG A 508 7.93 -6.08 -0.11
C ARG A 508 8.41 -7.42 -0.67
N PRO A 509 9.73 -7.66 -0.76
CA PRO A 509 10.23 -8.91 -1.32
C PRO A 509 9.61 -10.07 -0.52
N PRO A 510 9.17 -11.15 -1.19
CA PRO A 510 8.60 -12.30 -0.50
C PRO A 510 9.61 -12.82 0.53
N ARG A 511 9.10 -13.20 1.71
CA ARG A 511 9.94 -13.79 2.74
C ARG A 511 10.37 -15.20 2.29
N PRO A 512 11.63 -15.62 2.54
CA PRO A 512 12.05 -16.99 2.28
C PRO A 512 11.14 -18.00 2.99
N ALA A 513 10.80 -19.08 2.30
CA ALA A 513 9.77 -20.04 2.75
C ALA A 513 10.22 -20.96 3.89
N TYR A 514 11.53 -21.16 4.07
CA TYR A 514 12.10 -22.17 4.98
C TYR A 514 12.96 -21.53 6.09
N LEU A 515 12.51 -20.41 6.66
CA LEU A 515 13.18 -19.84 7.82
C LEU A 515 12.89 -20.67 9.07
N PRO A 516 13.88 -20.86 9.97
CA PRO A 516 13.65 -21.54 11.24
C PRO A 516 12.57 -20.82 12.04
N THR A 517 11.56 -21.55 12.49
CA THR A 517 10.51 -21.04 13.39
C THR A 517 10.75 -21.62 14.78
N THR A 518 10.68 -20.78 15.81
CA THR A 518 10.80 -21.20 17.21
C THR A 518 9.46 -21.66 17.81
N THR A 519 8.39 -21.60 17.02
CA THR A 519 7.00 -21.86 17.44
C THR A 519 6.78 -23.28 17.98
N PHE A 520 7.59 -24.26 17.55
CA PHE A 520 7.44 -25.67 17.93
C PHE A 520 8.70 -26.25 18.61
N GLY A 521 9.60 -25.40 19.13
CA GLY A 521 10.87 -25.80 19.75
C GLY A 521 12.12 -25.36 18.97
N PRO A 522 13.33 -25.72 19.41
CA PRO A 522 14.57 -25.41 18.71
C PRO A 522 14.62 -26.15 17.36
N SER A 523 14.70 -25.38 16.27
CA SER A 523 14.82 -25.95 14.93
C SER A 523 16.24 -26.47 14.68
N PRO A 524 16.41 -27.67 14.09
CA PRO A 524 17.74 -28.18 13.70
C PRO A 524 18.38 -27.38 12.55
N LEU A 525 17.66 -26.38 12.00
CA LEU A 525 18.22 -25.39 11.07
C LEU A 525 19.02 -24.30 11.78
N VAL A 526 18.84 -24.12 13.09
CA VAL A 526 19.60 -23.16 13.90
C VAL A 526 20.76 -23.89 14.55
N VAL A 527 21.98 -23.39 14.33
CA VAL A 527 23.19 -23.95 14.94
C VAL A 527 23.64 -23.07 16.10
N ASP A 528 24.26 -23.66 17.13
CA ASP A 528 24.91 -22.89 18.18
C ASP A 528 26.27 -22.39 17.66
N HIS A 529 26.33 -21.12 17.26
CA HIS A 529 27.55 -20.52 16.71
C HIS A 529 28.72 -20.59 17.69
N GLY A 530 28.46 -20.60 19.01
CA GLY A 530 29.51 -20.72 20.03
C GLY A 530 30.17 -22.10 19.99
N VAL A 531 29.37 -23.16 19.87
CA VAL A 531 29.88 -24.54 19.75
C VAL A 531 30.70 -24.72 18.48
N TYR A 532 30.18 -24.30 17.32
CA TYR A 532 30.90 -24.49 16.05
C TYR A 532 32.16 -23.61 15.93
N ARG A 533 32.18 -22.43 16.57
CA ARG A 533 33.41 -21.65 16.70
C ARG A 533 34.45 -22.36 17.57
N ALA A 534 34.02 -22.91 18.71
CA ALA A 534 34.92 -23.68 19.57
C ALA A 534 35.50 -24.90 18.82
N ILE A 535 34.70 -25.60 18.02
CA ILE A 535 35.16 -26.68 17.15
C ILE A 535 36.21 -26.19 16.14
N ALA A 536 35.98 -25.05 15.48
CA ALA A 536 36.90 -24.50 14.48
C ALA A 536 38.26 -24.09 15.09
N GLU A 537 38.28 -23.59 16.32
CA GLU A 537 39.46 -23.09 17.02
C GLU A 537 40.18 -24.16 17.86
N ALA A 538 39.58 -25.34 18.04
CA ALA A 538 40.06 -26.37 18.94
C ALA A 538 41.40 -26.99 18.50
N PRO A 539 42.26 -27.38 19.46
CA PRO A 539 43.42 -28.23 19.20
C PRO A 539 43.00 -29.54 18.53
N ARG A 540 43.76 -29.92 17.50
CA ARG A 540 43.43 -31.04 16.63
C ARG A 540 44.68 -31.72 16.07
N THR A 541 44.61 -33.04 15.96
CA THR A 541 45.67 -33.90 15.45
C THR A 541 45.35 -34.36 14.02
N LEU A 542 46.32 -34.26 13.10
CA LEU A 542 46.19 -34.73 11.73
C LEU A 542 46.11 -36.27 11.69
N MET A 543 45.09 -36.80 11.03
CA MET A 543 44.86 -38.24 10.85
C MET A 543 45.29 -38.73 9.47
N GLU A 544 44.88 -38.02 8.42
CA GLU A 544 45.15 -38.36 7.03
C GLU A 544 45.35 -37.06 6.26
N GLU A 545 46.35 -37.02 5.38
CA GLU A 545 46.49 -35.97 4.38
C GLU A 545 46.84 -36.56 3.01
N PHE A 546 46.39 -35.90 1.96
CA PHE A 546 46.84 -36.19 0.60
C PHE A 546 46.62 -34.99 -0.32
N VAL A 547 47.40 -34.95 -1.39
CA VAL A 547 47.21 -34.02 -2.50
C VAL A 547 46.49 -34.75 -3.61
N LEU A 548 45.35 -34.21 -4.03
CA LEU A 548 44.58 -34.69 -5.16
C LEU A 548 45.14 -34.06 -6.44
N PRO A 549 45.67 -34.86 -7.39
CA PRO A 549 46.22 -34.34 -8.65
C PRO A 549 45.16 -33.61 -9.48
N ILE A 550 45.60 -32.81 -10.45
CA ILE A 550 44.71 -32.18 -11.43
C ILE A 550 43.86 -33.22 -12.18
N ARG A 551 42.63 -32.86 -12.53
CA ARG A 551 41.72 -33.68 -13.35
C ARG A 551 41.48 -35.10 -12.81
N SER A 552 41.51 -35.28 -11.50
CA SER A 552 41.41 -36.58 -10.84
C SER A 552 40.36 -36.57 -9.73
N GLY A 553 39.91 -37.75 -9.31
CA GLY A 553 39.02 -37.94 -8.17
C GLY A 553 39.60 -38.88 -7.12
N ARG A 554 39.30 -38.64 -5.84
CA ARG A 554 39.61 -39.57 -4.74
C ARG A 554 38.49 -39.55 -3.71
N ALA A 555 38.16 -40.72 -3.17
CA ALA A 555 37.24 -40.87 -2.05
C ALA A 555 37.99 -41.31 -0.79
N TRP A 556 37.51 -40.86 0.38
CA TRP A 556 38.11 -41.11 1.69
C TRP A 556 37.04 -41.13 2.79
N LYS A 557 37.40 -41.67 3.96
CA LYS A 557 36.54 -41.67 5.15
C LYS A 557 36.74 -40.37 5.92
N ALA A 558 35.64 -39.76 6.34
CA ALA A 558 35.63 -38.69 7.34
C ALA A 558 34.84 -39.18 8.56
N PRO A 559 35.53 -39.69 9.61
CA PRO A 559 34.87 -40.18 10.81
C PRO A 559 33.99 -39.11 11.46
N ALA A 560 32.94 -39.51 12.17
CA ALA A 560 32.13 -38.58 12.94
C ALA A 560 33.00 -37.72 13.88
N LYS A 561 32.67 -36.44 13.99
CA LYS A 561 33.38 -35.40 14.76
C LYS A 561 34.78 -35.02 14.25
N SER A 562 35.21 -35.56 13.10
CA SER A 562 36.44 -35.10 12.45
C SER A 562 36.24 -33.75 11.77
N ILE A 563 37.35 -33.04 11.57
CA ILE A 563 37.40 -31.83 10.73
C ILE A 563 38.07 -32.20 9.41
N VAL A 564 37.39 -31.93 8.30
CA VAL A 564 37.94 -32.09 6.96
C VAL A 564 38.25 -30.72 6.40
N ARG A 565 39.52 -30.45 6.11
CA ARG A 565 39.96 -29.25 5.41
C ARG A 565 40.27 -29.60 3.97
N ILE A 566 39.70 -28.82 3.04
CA ILE A 566 40.06 -28.86 1.63
C ILE A 566 40.69 -27.51 1.30
N SER A 567 41.88 -27.51 0.70
CA SER A 567 42.65 -26.28 0.42
C SER A 567 43.24 -26.25 -0.99
N THR A 568 43.60 -25.05 -1.42
CA THR A 568 44.19 -24.73 -2.73
C THR A 568 45.70 -24.46 -2.60
N PRO A 569 46.57 -25.50 -2.52
CA PRO A 569 47.99 -25.32 -2.18
C PRO A 569 48.77 -24.47 -3.20
N GLU A 570 48.41 -24.52 -4.48
CA GLU A 570 49.16 -23.88 -5.57
C GLU A 570 48.42 -22.70 -6.21
N GLY A 571 47.26 -22.32 -5.67
CA GLY A 571 46.41 -21.27 -6.24
C GLY A 571 45.03 -21.79 -6.67
N PRO A 572 44.24 -20.96 -7.38
CA PRO A 572 42.83 -21.22 -7.59
C PRO A 572 42.58 -22.51 -8.36
N GLN A 573 41.65 -23.30 -7.85
CA GLN A 573 41.17 -24.56 -8.43
C GLN A 573 39.78 -24.83 -7.90
N VAL A 574 38.85 -25.18 -8.80
CA VAL A 574 37.51 -25.62 -8.41
C VAL A 574 37.50 -27.10 -8.03
N GLY A 575 36.70 -27.45 -7.02
CA GLY A 575 36.48 -28.84 -6.63
C GLY A 575 34.99 -29.19 -6.59
N ASP A 576 34.67 -30.42 -6.99
CA ASP A 576 33.31 -30.95 -6.92
C ASP A 576 33.25 -32.06 -5.88
N LEU A 577 32.49 -31.84 -4.80
CA LEU A 577 32.45 -32.72 -3.63
C LEU A 577 31.12 -33.47 -3.53
N ASN A 578 31.19 -34.79 -3.40
CA ASN A 578 30.09 -35.67 -3.00
C ASN A 578 30.30 -36.22 -1.59
N ILE A 579 29.19 -36.49 -0.90
CA ILE A 579 29.16 -36.86 0.51
C ILE A 579 28.04 -37.86 0.74
N TRP A 580 28.41 -39.03 1.29
CA TRP A 580 27.51 -40.10 1.70
C TRP A 580 27.67 -40.39 3.18
N SER A 581 26.63 -40.92 3.82
CA SER A 581 26.79 -41.62 5.08
C SER A 581 27.60 -42.90 4.83
N LEU A 582 28.68 -43.10 5.60
CA LEU A 582 29.65 -44.18 5.38
C LEU A 582 29.00 -45.57 5.39
N TYR A 583 28.02 -45.77 6.26
CA TYR A 583 27.34 -47.06 6.46
C TYR A 583 26.04 -47.20 5.68
N ASN A 584 25.63 -46.14 4.95
CA ASN A 584 24.39 -46.14 4.19
C ASN A 584 24.51 -45.20 2.97
N PRO A 585 24.99 -45.70 1.82
CA PRO A 585 25.16 -44.85 0.63
C PRO A 585 23.85 -44.35 0.01
N ARG A 586 22.69 -44.86 0.47
CA ARG A 586 21.39 -44.25 0.12
C ARG A 586 21.17 -42.92 0.84
N GLU A 587 21.79 -42.71 2.00
CA GLU A 587 21.81 -41.45 2.72
C GLU A 587 22.96 -40.59 2.19
N ARG A 588 22.64 -39.67 1.29
CA ARG A 588 23.63 -38.89 0.54
C ARG A 588 23.23 -37.42 0.45
N PHE A 589 24.19 -36.56 0.14
CA PHE A 589 23.99 -35.12 0.12
C PHE A 589 22.91 -34.69 -0.89
N TRP A 590 22.11 -33.68 -0.49
CA TRP A 590 21.02 -33.15 -1.28
C TRP A 590 21.16 -31.63 -1.49
N ALA A 591 21.80 -31.26 -2.59
CA ALA A 591 22.11 -29.86 -2.93
C ALA A 591 20.85 -28.97 -2.99
N SER A 592 19.79 -29.41 -3.68
CA SER A 592 18.56 -28.64 -3.84
C SER A 592 17.87 -28.33 -2.51
N ARG A 593 17.83 -29.31 -1.58
CA ARG A 593 17.23 -29.10 -0.26
C ARG A 593 18.10 -28.25 0.63
N THR A 594 19.41 -28.45 0.61
CA THR A 594 20.37 -27.60 1.31
C THR A 594 20.23 -26.13 0.87
N LYS A 595 20.07 -25.89 -0.43
CA LYS A 595 19.78 -24.56 -1.00
C LYS A 595 18.47 -23.94 -0.51
N GLN A 596 17.41 -24.74 -0.36
CA GLN A 596 16.13 -24.26 0.16
C GLN A 596 16.18 -23.92 1.66
N LEU A 597 16.94 -24.70 2.43
CA LEU A 597 17.06 -24.55 3.88
C LEU A 597 18.02 -23.42 4.27
N HIS A 598 19.07 -23.19 3.47
CA HIS A 598 20.06 -22.14 3.69
C HIS A 598 20.02 -21.13 2.54
N GLN A 599 20.84 -21.36 1.52
CA GLN A 599 21.03 -20.44 0.40
C GLN A 599 21.74 -21.14 -0.77
N SER A 600 21.76 -20.50 -1.94
CA SER A 600 22.37 -21.05 -3.15
C SER A 600 23.90 -21.13 -3.12
N HIS A 601 24.54 -20.43 -2.18
CA HIS A 601 25.97 -20.41 -1.98
C HIS A 601 26.21 -20.50 -0.48
N VAL A 602 26.91 -21.53 -0.04
CA VAL A 602 27.02 -21.86 1.39
C VAL A 602 28.35 -21.41 1.96
N SER A 603 28.36 -21.04 3.23
CA SER A 603 29.59 -20.64 3.94
C SER A 603 29.51 -21.09 5.40
N THR A 604 30.37 -20.54 6.25
CA THR A 604 30.49 -20.89 7.67
C THR A 604 29.11 -20.90 8.36
N TYR A 605 28.88 -21.94 9.17
CA TYR A 605 27.63 -22.31 9.87
C TYR A 605 26.54 -22.96 9.01
N ASP A 606 26.64 -22.94 7.68
CA ASP A 606 25.70 -23.67 6.84
C ASP A 606 25.94 -25.19 6.94
N ARG A 607 24.84 -25.93 7.08
CA ARG A 607 24.83 -27.41 7.18
C ARG A 607 24.52 -28.05 5.82
N LEU A 608 25.25 -29.09 5.44
CA LEU A 608 24.96 -29.89 4.25
C LEU A 608 24.02 -31.05 4.62
N TRP A 609 22.83 -31.10 4.01
CA TRP A 609 21.75 -32.02 4.41
C TRP A 609 21.69 -33.28 3.55
N SER A 610 21.34 -34.41 4.18
CA SER A 610 21.06 -35.67 3.50
C SER A 610 19.69 -35.68 2.80
N CYS A 611 19.52 -36.57 1.83
CA CYS A 611 18.26 -36.79 1.12
C CYS A 611 17.15 -37.42 1.99
N LEU A 612 15.93 -37.50 1.44
CA LEU A 612 14.82 -38.26 2.02
C LEU A 612 15.11 -39.77 2.00
N PRO A 613 14.64 -40.54 3.00
CA PRO A 613 13.81 -40.12 4.14
C PRO A 613 14.63 -39.66 5.36
N TYR A 614 15.95 -39.48 5.21
CA TYR A 614 16.86 -39.30 6.35
C TYR A 614 16.90 -37.88 6.88
N MET A 615 16.94 -36.89 5.97
CA MET A 615 16.81 -35.45 6.26
C MET A 615 17.54 -34.97 7.53
N ARG A 616 18.82 -35.28 7.64
CA ARG A 616 19.67 -34.85 8.75
C ARG A 616 21.02 -34.32 8.24
N PRO A 617 21.73 -33.48 9.02
CA PRO A 617 23.05 -32.98 8.62
C PRO A 617 24.06 -34.11 8.37
N LEU A 618 24.83 -33.99 7.29
CA LEU A 618 26.00 -34.82 7.00
C LEU A 618 27.24 -34.15 7.58
N CYS A 619 27.47 -32.89 7.23
CA CYS A 619 28.54 -32.07 7.76
C CYS A 619 28.12 -30.59 7.86
N THR A 620 28.87 -29.80 8.64
CA THR A 620 28.67 -28.37 8.81
C THR A 620 29.93 -27.61 8.41
N ILE A 621 29.81 -26.51 7.67
CA ILE A 621 30.96 -25.67 7.34
C ILE A 621 31.34 -24.89 8.60
N ILE A 622 32.60 -25.02 9.05
CA ILE A 622 33.07 -24.38 10.28
C ILE A 622 34.05 -23.24 10.03
N ASN A 623 34.66 -23.20 8.85
CA ASN A 623 35.56 -22.13 8.46
C ASN A 623 35.62 -22.03 6.93
N ASP A 624 35.65 -20.82 6.41
CA ASP A 624 35.69 -20.49 4.99
C ASP A 624 36.64 -19.30 4.78
N SER A 625 37.84 -19.56 4.26
CA SER A 625 38.83 -18.49 4.03
C SER A 625 38.41 -17.52 2.93
N LEU A 626 37.42 -17.89 2.11
CA LEU A 626 36.87 -17.07 1.03
C LEU A 626 35.59 -16.32 1.41
N ALA A 627 35.22 -16.33 2.70
CA ALA A 627 34.06 -15.59 3.18
C ALA A 627 34.12 -14.08 2.86
N TRP A 628 35.31 -13.53 2.56
CA TRP A 628 35.49 -12.14 2.12
C TRP A 628 34.95 -11.86 0.71
N TYR A 629 34.81 -12.87 -0.17
CA TYR A 629 34.42 -12.68 -1.57
C TYR A 629 32.98 -12.18 -1.72
N GLN A 630 32.08 -12.65 -0.86
CA GLN A 630 30.67 -12.25 -0.83
C GLN A 630 30.06 -12.28 -2.25
N LYS A 631 29.25 -11.28 -2.61
CA LYS A 631 28.58 -11.15 -3.91
C LYS A 631 29.35 -10.18 -4.81
N ASP A 632 29.74 -10.64 -6.00
CA ASP A 632 30.40 -9.83 -7.01
C ASP A 632 29.43 -8.88 -7.77
N GLU A 633 29.97 -8.06 -8.67
CA GLU A 633 29.21 -7.07 -9.46
C GLU A 633 28.16 -7.67 -10.41
N TYR A 634 28.33 -8.93 -10.80
CA TYR A 634 27.42 -9.70 -11.65
C TYR A 634 26.46 -10.57 -10.83
N GLY A 635 26.61 -10.57 -9.51
CA GLY A 635 25.84 -11.37 -8.57
C GLY A 635 26.36 -12.78 -8.33
N GLY A 636 27.57 -13.07 -8.79
CA GLY A 636 28.32 -14.29 -8.52
C GLY A 636 28.74 -14.40 -7.05
N ARG A 637 28.74 -15.63 -6.51
CA ARG A 637 29.19 -15.95 -5.15
C ARG A 637 29.98 -17.26 -5.14
N CYS A 638 30.80 -17.47 -4.11
CA CYS A 638 31.64 -18.66 -3.97
C CYS A 638 30.89 -19.83 -3.30
N HIS A 639 31.32 -21.06 -3.55
CA HIS A 639 30.81 -22.31 -2.95
C HIS A 639 29.33 -22.59 -3.26
N ASP A 640 29.04 -22.96 -4.50
CA ASP A 640 27.67 -22.99 -5.00
C ASP A 640 26.96 -24.36 -4.92
N LEU A 641 25.62 -24.26 -4.88
CA LEU A 641 24.64 -25.34 -4.99
C LEU A 641 23.69 -25.12 -6.19
N LEU A 642 24.13 -24.32 -7.17
CA LEU A 642 23.36 -23.95 -8.36
C LEU A 642 23.73 -24.83 -9.55
N GLY A 643 25.03 -24.96 -9.80
CA GLY A 643 25.60 -25.74 -10.89
C GLY A 643 25.68 -27.21 -10.54
N THR A 644 25.54 -28.04 -11.57
CA THR A 644 25.94 -29.44 -11.51
C THR A 644 27.40 -29.57 -11.92
N ARG A 645 28.04 -30.64 -11.47
CA ARG A 645 29.34 -31.08 -11.99
C ARG A 645 29.31 -31.19 -13.51
N CYS A 646 30.44 -30.95 -14.16
CA CYS A 646 30.55 -31.25 -15.60
C CYS A 646 30.49 -32.76 -15.85
N ASP A 647 29.95 -33.15 -17.00
CA ASP A 647 29.71 -34.55 -17.36
C ASP A 647 29.86 -34.78 -18.88
N PRO A 648 30.18 -36.01 -19.31
CA PRO A 648 30.39 -36.32 -20.72
C PRO A 648 29.11 -36.24 -21.55
N TYR A 649 27.92 -36.41 -20.95
CA TYR A 649 26.65 -36.43 -21.66
C TYR A 649 26.21 -35.03 -22.10
N ILE A 650 26.28 -34.04 -21.21
CA ILE A 650 26.00 -32.64 -21.53
C ILE A 650 27.05 -32.08 -22.50
N ASN A 651 28.31 -32.50 -22.37
CA ASN A 651 29.33 -32.13 -23.35
C ASN A 651 28.96 -32.60 -24.76
N VAL A 652 28.56 -33.86 -24.92
CA VAL A 652 28.07 -34.39 -26.21
C VAL A 652 26.83 -33.65 -26.70
N LEU A 653 25.90 -33.32 -25.80
CA LEU A 653 24.68 -32.59 -26.16
C LEU A 653 24.97 -31.18 -26.68
N LEU A 654 25.97 -30.50 -26.12
CA LEU A 654 26.30 -29.11 -26.45
C LEU A 654 27.29 -28.98 -27.62
N SER A 655 28.24 -29.90 -27.76
CA SER A 655 29.33 -29.82 -28.75
C SER A 655 29.29 -30.91 -29.82
N GLY A 656 28.31 -31.81 -29.76
CA GLY A 656 28.14 -32.91 -30.70
C GLY A 656 28.94 -34.17 -30.32
N PRO A 657 28.65 -35.32 -30.96
CA PRO A 657 29.28 -36.61 -30.62
C PRO A 657 30.79 -36.64 -30.79
N GLU A 658 31.34 -35.87 -31.73
CA GLU A 658 32.79 -35.82 -32.03
C GLU A 658 33.60 -35.08 -30.95
N ALA A 659 32.93 -34.32 -30.09
CA ALA A 659 33.52 -33.61 -28.96
C ALA A 659 33.56 -34.44 -27.65
N SER A 660 33.21 -35.72 -27.73
CA SER A 660 33.18 -36.62 -26.57
C SER A 660 34.56 -36.84 -25.97
N TYR A 661 34.63 -36.84 -24.64
CA TYR A 661 35.85 -37.01 -23.88
C TYR A 661 35.52 -37.46 -22.45
N ASP A 662 36.42 -38.18 -21.78
CA ASP A 662 36.09 -38.94 -20.56
C ASP A 662 36.46 -38.26 -19.23
N TYR A 663 37.15 -37.12 -19.26
CA TYR A 663 37.67 -36.49 -18.04
C TYR A 663 36.85 -35.26 -17.70
N HIS A 664 35.71 -35.55 -17.09
CA HIS A 664 34.81 -34.63 -16.41
C HIS A 664 34.77 -34.94 -14.91
N CYS A 665 34.25 -34.01 -14.12
CA CYS A 665 34.07 -34.21 -12.69
C CYS A 665 33.17 -35.41 -12.38
N HIS A 666 32.12 -35.62 -13.18
CA HIS A 666 31.29 -36.81 -13.10
C HIS A 666 32.12 -38.09 -13.18
N SER A 667 32.92 -38.24 -14.23
CA SER A 667 33.74 -39.42 -14.47
C SER A 667 34.82 -39.62 -13.40
N ASN A 668 35.42 -38.53 -12.92
CA ASN A 668 36.38 -38.54 -11.81
C ASN A 668 35.76 -39.08 -10.53
N LEU A 669 34.57 -38.60 -10.17
CA LEU A 669 33.84 -39.05 -8.99
C LEU A 669 33.42 -40.52 -9.13
N THR A 670 32.92 -40.93 -10.30
CA THR A 670 32.57 -42.34 -10.57
C THR A 670 33.77 -43.26 -10.30
N ARG A 671 34.93 -42.95 -10.88
CA ARG A 671 36.17 -43.73 -10.63
C ARG A 671 36.59 -43.71 -9.16
N ALA A 672 36.45 -42.57 -8.48
CA ALA A 672 36.84 -42.40 -7.09
C ALA A 672 36.03 -43.30 -6.14
N VAL A 673 34.75 -43.53 -6.44
CA VAL A 673 33.84 -44.28 -5.55
C VAL A 673 33.72 -45.76 -5.90
N MET A 674 34.14 -46.20 -7.11
CA MET A 674 34.13 -47.61 -7.50
C MET A 674 34.84 -48.55 -6.50
N PRO A 675 36.04 -48.21 -5.97
CA PRO A 675 36.70 -49.04 -4.94
C PRO A 675 35.91 -49.19 -3.63
N TRP A 676 34.92 -48.32 -3.41
CA TRP A 676 34.06 -48.31 -2.23
C TRP A 676 32.75 -49.07 -2.44
N GLY A 677 32.61 -49.77 -3.57
CA GLY A 677 31.42 -50.57 -3.91
C GLY A 677 30.26 -49.74 -4.45
N LEU A 678 30.50 -48.47 -4.81
CA LEU A 678 29.52 -47.60 -5.46
C LEU A 678 29.72 -47.59 -6.97
N ASN A 679 28.71 -47.13 -7.70
CA ASN A 679 28.76 -47.01 -9.16
C ASN A 679 28.35 -45.59 -9.61
N GLU A 680 28.31 -45.38 -10.92
CA GLU A 680 27.96 -44.09 -11.53
C GLU A 680 26.61 -43.53 -11.03
N SER A 681 25.60 -44.39 -10.82
CA SER A 681 24.27 -43.97 -10.36
C SER A 681 24.25 -43.50 -8.90
N ASP A 682 25.32 -43.78 -8.14
CA ASP A 682 25.48 -43.30 -6.77
C ASP A 682 26.07 -41.88 -6.72
N VAL A 683 26.73 -41.43 -7.80
CA VAL A 683 27.28 -40.08 -7.93
C VAL A 683 26.12 -39.09 -8.06
N HIS A 684 25.94 -38.26 -7.04
CA HIS A 684 24.82 -37.34 -6.91
C HIS A 684 25.27 -35.88 -7.12
N ASP A 685 24.35 -34.92 -7.04
CA ASP A 685 24.68 -33.50 -7.12
C ASP A 685 25.76 -33.10 -6.10
N VAL A 686 26.62 -32.17 -6.49
CA VAL A 686 27.82 -31.79 -5.75
C VAL A 686 27.59 -30.50 -4.97
N ILE A 687 28.48 -30.23 -4.01
CA ILE A 687 28.83 -28.87 -3.65
C ILE A 687 30.06 -28.49 -4.48
N ASN A 688 29.97 -27.42 -5.26
CA ASN A 688 31.09 -26.92 -6.04
C ASN A 688 31.89 -25.96 -5.14
N ILE A 689 33.00 -26.42 -4.58
CA ILE A 689 33.85 -25.62 -3.69
C ILE A 689 34.82 -24.77 -4.50
N PHE A 690 35.08 -23.55 -4.02
CA PHE A 690 35.90 -22.53 -4.69
C PHE A 690 35.35 -22.03 -6.04
N GLN A 691 34.19 -22.50 -6.47
CA GLN A 691 33.54 -22.09 -7.72
C GLN A 691 32.72 -20.82 -7.51
N VAL A 692 32.79 -19.88 -8.45
CA VAL A 692 31.93 -18.70 -8.47
C VAL A 692 30.81 -18.87 -9.49
N THR A 693 29.56 -18.76 -9.05
CA THR A 693 28.40 -18.87 -9.95
C THR A 693 27.32 -17.85 -9.63
N GLY A 694 26.45 -17.60 -10.62
CA GLY A 694 25.30 -16.74 -10.43
C GLY A 694 24.23 -16.96 -11.50
N LEU A 695 23.17 -16.15 -11.42
CA LEU A 695 22.12 -16.10 -12.42
C LEU A 695 22.07 -14.69 -13.01
N ASP A 696 21.96 -14.60 -14.34
CA ASP A 696 21.78 -13.32 -15.01
C ASP A 696 20.34 -12.76 -14.83
N GLU A 697 20.06 -11.59 -15.40
CA GLU A 697 18.75 -10.93 -15.30
C GLU A 697 17.58 -11.76 -15.89
N LYS A 698 17.89 -12.76 -16.74
CA LYS A 698 16.90 -13.70 -17.31
C LYS A 698 16.81 -14.99 -16.51
N GLY A 699 17.55 -15.12 -15.41
CA GLY A 699 17.62 -16.33 -14.59
C GLY A 699 18.50 -17.43 -15.20
N ARG A 700 19.41 -17.11 -16.13
CA ARG A 700 20.32 -18.09 -16.76
C ARG A 700 21.62 -18.22 -15.96
N TYR A 701 22.11 -19.45 -15.83
CA TYR A 701 23.32 -19.79 -15.08
C TYR A 701 24.60 -19.25 -15.76
N PHE A 702 25.50 -18.69 -14.95
CA PHE A 702 26.86 -18.31 -15.37
C PHE A 702 27.89 -18.72 -14.31
N MET A 703 29.16 -18.78 -14.74
CA MET A 703 30.32 -19.09 -13.90
C MET A 703 31.38 -18.00 -14.07
N ASN A 704 32.12 -17.71 -13.00
CA ASN A 704 33.26 -16.80 -12.99
C ASN A 704 34.53 -17.51 -12.49
N PRO A 705 35.72 -16.97 -12.78
CA PRO A 705 36.98 -17.53 -12.29
C PRO A 705 37.04 -17.59 -10.76
N SER A 706 37.63 -18.66 -10.23
CA SER A 706 37.80 -18.84 -8.78
C SER A 706 38.71 -17.75 -8.19
N PRO A 707 38.30 -17.06 -7.11
CA PRO A 707 39.07 -15.99 -6.48
C PRO A 707 40.11 -16.53 -5.48
N ALA A 708 40.22 -17.85 -5.34
CA ALA A 708 41.09 -18.49 -4.37
C ALA A 708 42.56 -18.21 -4.63
N ARG A 709 43.33 -18.17 -3.54
CA ARG A 709 44.76 -17.94 -3.50
C ARG A 709 45.47 -19.17 -2.96
N PRO A 710 46.79 -19.29 -3.15
CA PRO A 710 47.56 -20.35 -2.52
C PRO A 710 47.32 -20.38 -1.00
N GLY A 711 46.87 -21.52 -0.48
CA GLY A 711 46.57 -21.74 0.92
C GLY A 711 45.14 -21.40 1.37
N ASP A 712 44.27 -20.88 0.49
CA ASP A 712 42.85 -20.75 0.80
C ASP A 712 42.20 -22.13 1.05
N TYR A 713 41.16 -22.17 1.87
CA TYR A 713 40.56 -23.42 2.34
C TYR A 713 39.10 -23.29 2.75
N LEU A 714 38.43 -24.44 2.80
CA LEU A 714 37.10 -24.64 3.36
C LEU A 714 37.17 -25.82 4.35
N GLU A 715 36.60 -25.65 5.54
CA GLU A 715 36.57 -26.68 6.58
C GLU A 715 35.15 -27.17 6.87
N PHE A 716 35.03 -28.48 7.00
CA PHE A 716 33.79 -29.17 7.35
C PHE A 716 33.97 -29.93 8.65
N PHE A 717 33.03 -29.80 9.58
CA PHE A 717 32.87 -30.71 10.70
C PHE A 717 31.95 -31.86 10.30
N ALA A 718 32.41 -33.10 10.42
CA ALA A 718 31.63 -34.29 10.10
C ALA A 718 30.62 -34.58 11.22
N GLU A 719 29.32 -34.43 10.94
CA GLU A 719 28.24 -34.62 11.93
C GLU A 719 27.94 -36.10 12.19
N GLN A 720 28.34 -36.96 11.27
CA GLN A 720 28.23 -38.42 11.33
C GLN A 720 29.44 -39.04 10.59
N ASP A 721 29.53 -40.37 10.56
CA ASP A 721 30.56 -41.04 9.75
C ASP A 721 30.25 -40.90 8.26
N LEU A 722 31.17 -40.33 7.50
CA LEU A 722 30.98 -39.99 6.09
C LEU A 722 31.97 -40.72 5.19
N LEU A 723 31.51 -41.02 3.98
CA LEU A 723 32.36 -41.21 2.81
C LEU A 723 32.29 -39.91 2.00
N MET A 724 33.44 -39.28 1.77
CA MET A 724 33.54 -38.09 0.91
C MET A 724 34.30 -38.45 -0.36
N ALA A 725 33.91 -37.85 -1.49
CA ALA A 725 34.66 -37.95 -2.75
C ALA A 725 34.77 -36.58 -3.39
N LEU A 726 35.98 -36.20 -3.78
CA LEU A 726 36.28 -34.92 -4.39
C LEU A 726 36.85 -35.15 -5.79
N SER A 727 36.42 -34.35 -6.74
CA SER A 727 37.07 -34.20 -8.05
C SER A 727 37.77 -32.85 -8.13
N THR A 728 39.03 -32.83 -8.56
CA THR A 728 39.66 -31.60 -9.08
C THR A 728 39.08 -31.30 -10.46
N CYS A 729 38.38 -30.17 -10.58
CA CYS A 729 37.68 -29.81 -11.81
C CYS A 729 38.63 -29.80 -13.03
N PRO A 730 38.32 -30.56 -14.10
CA PRO A 730 39.09 -30.51 -15.34
C PRO A 730 39.08 -29.16 -16.04
N GLY A 731 38.13 -28.27 -15.69
CA GLY A 731 38.09 -26.87 -16.11
C GLY A 731 39.00 -25.92 -15.32
N GLY A 732 39.74 -26.45 -14.34
CA GLY A 732 40.67 -25.68 -13.51
C GLY A 732 39.96 -24.67 -12.60
N ASP A 733 40.39 -23.41 -12.69
CA ASP A 733 39.79 -22.26 -12.01
C ASP A 733 38.62 -21.62 -12.78
N LEU A 734 38.24 -22.16 -13.94
CA LEU A 734 37.22 -21.64 -14.87
C LEU A 734 37.57 -20.33 -15.61
N SER A 735 38.83 -19.88 -15.58
CA SER A 735 39.28 -18.69 -16.33
C SER A 735 39.35 -18.90 -17.86
N LYS A 736 39.43 -20.15 -18.31
CA LYS A 736 39.59 -20.53 -19.73
C LYS A 736 38.57 -21.59 -20.18
N TRP A 737 37.37 -21.57 -19.60
CA TRP A 737 36.37 -22.62 -19.78
C TRP A 737 35.70 -22.63 -21.18
N GLY A 738 35.43 -23.83 -21.71
CA GLY A 738 34.64 -24.05 -22.92
C GLY A 738 34.37 -25.55 -23.17
N PHE A 739 33.39 -25.87 -24.01
CA PHE A 739 33.08 -27.25 -24.43
C PHE A 739 33.82 -27.63 -25.73
N GLY A 740 34.16 -28.92 -25.92
CA GLY A 740 34.91 -29.40 -27.09
C GLY A 740 36.37 -29.77 -26.85
N THR A 741 36.95 -30.58 -27.77
CA THR A 741 38.31 -31.14 -27.69
C THR A 741 39.41 -30.09 -27.77
N ASP A 742 39.23 -29.03 -28.58
CA ASP A 742 40.22 -27.97 -28.75
C ASP A 742 40.44 -27.13 -27.47
N ASN A 743 39.44 -27.08 -26.58
CA ASN A 743 39.53 -26.37 -25.30
C ASN A 743 40.34 -27.14 -24.24
N GLU A 744 40.56 -28.44 -24.42
CA GLU A 744 41.25 -29.28 -23.43
C GLU A 744 42.70 -28.82 -23.18
N HIS A 745 43.43 -28.52 -24.25
CA HIS A 745 44.83 -28.08 -24.17
C HIS A 745 44.99 -26.71 -23.50
N GLU A 746 43.95 -25.88 -23.50
CA GLU A 746 43.95 -24.59 -22.81
C GLU A 746 43.53 -24.72 -21.34
N MET A 747 42.54 -25.57 -21.04
CA MET A 747 42.05 -25.78 -19.67
C MET A 747 43.09 -26.38 -18.72
N ILE A 748 43.96 -27.26 -19.21
CA ILE A 748 45.02 -27.83 -18.36
C ILE A 748 45.96 -26.75 -17.78
N LYS A 749 46.11 -25.60 -18.46
CA LYS A 749 46.99 -24.51 -18.02
C LYS A 749 46.48 -23.83 -16.75
N CYS A 750 45.18 -23.86 -16.49
CA CYS A 750 44.56 -23.32 -15.29
C CYS A 750 44.20 -24.39 -14.24
N CYS A 751 44.58 -25.65 -14.45
CA CYS A 751 44.38 -26.70 -13.47
C CYS A 751 45.50 -26.69 -12.41
N ARG A 752 45.14 -26.81 -11.14
CA ARG A 752 46.04 -26.95 -9.98
C ARG A 752 45.54 -28.07 -9.06
N PRO A 753 46.41 -28.69 -8.25
CA PRO A 753 45.96 -29.72 -7.30
C PRO A 753 45.15 -29.12 -6.14
N LEU A 754 44.36 -29.95 -5.47
CA LEU A 754 43.71 -29.64 -4.19
C LEU A 754 44.34 -30.50 -3.08
N LYS A 755 44.44 -29.97 -1.86
CA LYS A 755 44.90 -30.74 -0.69
C LYS A 755 43.73 -31.06 0.22
N VAL A 756 43.65 -32.30 0.70
CA VAL A 756 42.68 -32.75 1.70
C VAL A 756 43.42 -33.14 2.98
N GLU A 757 42.93 -32.67 4.11
CA GLU A 757 43.45 -32.99 5.44
C GLU A 757 42.28 -33.36 6.36
N VAL A 758 42.39 -34.47 7.06
CA VAL A 758 41.40 -34.95 8.03
C VAL A 758 42.00 -34.88 9.42
N PHE A 759 41.35 -34.18 10.34
CA PHE A 759 41.80 -33.96 11.70
C PHE A 759 40.85 -34.59 12.72
N LYS A 760 41.41 -35.09 13.81
CA LYS A 760 40.70 -35.46 15.03
C LYS A 760 40.81 -34.35 16.06
N LEU A 761 39.74 -34.05 16.78
CA LEU A 761 39.79 -33.16 17.95
C LEU A 761 40.53 -33.83 19.10
N ASP A 762 41.41 -33.10 19.78
CA ASP A 762 42.22 -33.65 20.88
C ASP A 762 41.40 -33.83 22.18
N ASP A 763 40.47 -32.90 22.45
CA ASP A 763 39.54 -32.92 23.60
C ASP A 763 38.08 -32.80 23.13
N GLU A 764 37.55 -33.91 22.59
CA GLU A 764 36.20 -33.96 22.03
C GLU A 764 35.11 -33.55 23.03
N GLU A 765 35.23 -33.93 24.30
CA GLU A 765 34.15 -33.78 25.29
C GLU A 765 33.97 -32.30 25.69
N SER A 766 35.09 -31.63 25.96
CA SER A 766 35.12 -30.20 26.30
C SER A 766 34.70 -29.32 25.11
N VAL A 767 35.22 -29.62 23.92
CA VAL A 767 34.98 -28.82 22.69
C VAL A 767 33.54 -28.93 22.22
N LEU A 768 32.92 -30.10 22.35
CA LEU A 768 31.50 -30.32 22.02
C LEU A 768 30.54 -29.84 23.12
N GLY A 769 31.09 -29.17 24.15
CA GLY A 769 30.36 -28.39 25.13
C GLY A 769 29.59 -29.21 26.16
N ASN A 770 30.10 -30.38 26.57
CA ASN A 770 29.50 -31.23 27.61
C ASN A 770 27.98 -31.46 27.42
N GLY A 771 27.59 -31.91 26.23
CA GLY A 771 26.18 -32.21 25.88
C GLY A 771 25.45 -31.10 25.12
N LYS A 772 26.12 -30.01 24.74
CA LYS A 772 25.54 -28.98 23.85
C LYS A 772 25.44 -29.43 22.41
N TRP A 773 26.42 -30.19 21.91
CA TRP A 773 26.30 -30.86 20.62
C TRP A 773 25.79 -32.29 20.82
N THR A 774 24.84 -32.69 19.97
CA THR A 774 24.29 -34.05 19.93
C THR A 774 24.33 -34.58 18.50
N PRO A 775 24.60 -35.87 18.28
CA PRO A 775 24.55 -36.48 16.96
C PRO A 775 23.20 -36.20 16.27
N PRO A 776 23.21 -35.92 14.96
CA PRO A 776 21.99 -35.62 14.23
C PRO A 776 21.09 -36.86 14.10
N GLU A 777 19.83 -36.70 14.49
CA GLU A 777 18.79 -37.72 14.34
C GLU A 777 17.93 -37.49 13.10
N ARG A 778 17.31 -38.57 12.61
CA ARG A 778 16.34 -38.49 11.51
C ARG A 778 15.04 -37.86 12.00
N PRO A 779 14.36 -37.02 11.19
CA PRO A 779 13.04 -36.50 11.57
C PRO A 779 12.05 -37.63 11.85
N GLN A 780 11.37 -37.58 12.99
CA GLN A 780 10.40 -38.60 13.41
C GLN A 780 9.04 -38.43 12.70
N TYR A 781 9.03 -38.45 11.37
CA TYR A 781 7.79 -38.35 10.59
C TYR A 781 6.95 -39.64 10.71
N LYS A 782 5.78 -39.54 11.36
CA LYS A 782 4.86 -40.66 11.59
C LYS A 782 3.64 -40.68 10.67
N GLY A 783 3.52 -39.70 9.77
CA GLY A 783 2.30 -39.47 8.97
C GLY A 783 2.07 -40.45 7.81
N VAL A 784 2.94 -41.46 7.64
CA VAL A 784 2.82 -42.52 6.61
C VAL A 784 2.51 -41.96 5.22
N HIS A 785 3.10 -40.83 4.85
CA HIS A 785 2.88 -40.11 3.57
C HIS A 785 1.42 -39.75 3.27
N GLY A 786 0.56 -39.65 4.29
CA GLY A 786 -0.84 -39.32 4.07
C GLY A 786 -1.57 -40.38 3.23
N VAL A 787 -1.29 -41.67 3.45
CA VAL A 787 -1.99 -42.79 2.79
C VAL A 787 -3.52 -42.75 3.05
N ALA A 788 -3.98 -41.99 4.03
CA ALA A 788 -5.40 -41.66 4.21
C ALA A 788 -5.83 -40.52 3.27
N ILE A 789 -7.03 -40.64 2.69
CA ILE A 789 -7.63 -39.65 1.78
C ILE A 789 -7.58 -38.24 2.39
N PRO A 790 -6.95 -37.24 1.74
CA PRO A 790 -6.86 -35.88 2.26
C PRO A 790 -8.23 -35.22 2.40
N GLU A 791 -8.41 -34.40 3.44
CA GLU A 791 -9.57 -33.51 3.54
C GLU A 791 -9.62 -32.57 2.33
N GLY A 792 -10.73 -32.62 1.59
CA GLY A 792 -10.94 -31.81 0.37
C GLY A 792 -11.16 -32.62 -0.91
N GLU A 793 -10.80 -33.90 -0.96
CA GLU A 793 -11.15 -34.77 -2.11
C GLU A 793 -12.64 -35.16 -2.15
N LYS A 794 -13.37 -34.95 -1.05
CA LYS A 794 -14.82 -35.13 -0.95
C LYS A 794 -15.58 -33.80 -0.75
N ARG A 795 -15.15 -32.72 -1.41
CA ARG A 795 -15.88 -31.44 -1.42
C ARG A 795 -16.52 -31.14 -2.76
#